data_AF-A0A7S9D6B3-F1
#
_entry.id   AF-A0A7S9D6B3-F1
#
_cell.length_a   1.000
_cell.length_b   1.000
_cell.length_c   1.000
_cell.angle_alpha   90.00
_cell.angle_beta   90.00
_cell.angle_gamma   90.00
#
_symmetry.space_group_name_H-M   'P 1'
#
loop_
_entity.id
_entity.type
_entity.pdbx_description
1 polymer ?
#
loop_
_entity_poly.entity_id
_entity_poly.type
_entity_poly.pdbx_seq_one_letter_code
_entity_poly.pdbx_strand_id
1 'polypeptide(L)'
;MIDIDPGGEHKRTAVLAVHGIGSQRALETVRGVIRGVWRDRGNPADAGKRVWTHPEASGIDIDLSVMTTNEVPGARDRRVVDFHELYWAHLMSETKAVAVLLWLYELARKGPIMRQGLNGLWWVAAIFLCLMNLSFALMLLKGVWMLSQGCAQGCTQSSAQNILVAPFLLLFSSLVFGFAVASRWRASRLIKALASFCALGLAVIVAYFALEWAVPARPGIPDGAELATIIGLPTLDALIATYLVMGQQGLRAFWRTLVVSLLVGAAFAAIDRYWYPDHTWAETLLKAWPWALNSPWAVPIAAGVIGIYLAANGAFLQPYLGDAARYFRGSPANVAVRRAIRKEAVDTLDRLHTSGKYDRIVIVAHSLGCVVSYDMLRAYFSRVCDELPPVALLDPEFSEIDRATWQPEPIAPANDKRQLREKARLLVANIAGVTVKLPIEERRFKSWLVTDFVTLGSALSHAYFLMCEEAKKDDGDDAARVPGEPVQNDGHQRLRMDFKRRVEEREFPTCPPKQLDNDGLLAFDNWKTKTRQFHNGALFGLTRWTNIYFPIEQIFWGDAIGGPLAPIFGRHIVDVPVSTKQAGGADFFTHTAYWDVDREPDTHNAPHIVALRDAVDLAESGSAIAIIDRGENALDGDAG
;
A
#
# COMPACT_ATOMS: atom_id res chain seq x y z
N MET A 1 36.79 -11.78 28.65
CA MET A 1 35.43 -11.65 29.20
C MET A 1 35.41 -10.35 29.99
N ILE A 2 34.73 -9.33 29.47
CA ILE A 2 34.51 -8.10 30.25
C ILE A 2 33.19 -8.34 30.98
N ASP A 3 33.34 -8.53 32.28
CA ASP A 3 32.31 -8.63 33.29
C ASP A 3 31.56 -7.29 33.32
N ILE A 4 30.29 -7.29 32.91
CA ILE A 4 29.39 -6.15 33.09
C ILE A 4 28.83 -6.35 34.50
N ASP A 5 29.44 -5.66 35.46
CA ASP A 5 29.14 -5.67 36.90
C ASP A 5 27.62 -5.67 37.20
N PRO A 6 27.10 -6.54 38.10
CA PRO A 6 25.67 -6.70 38.42
C PRO A 6 25.10 -5.62 39.37
N GLY A 7 25.83 -4.55 39.67
CA GLY A 7 25.59 -3.69 40.84
C GLY A 7 25.00 -2.30 40.58
N GLY A 8 24.09 -2.13 39.63
CA GLY A 8 23.30 -0.90 39.44
C GLY A 8 22.68 -0.86 38.05
N GLU A 9 21.37 -1.14 37.93
CA GLU A 9 20.71 -1.22 36.61
C GLU A 9 20.66 0.16 35.92
N HIS A 10 21.71 0.52 35.19
CA HIS A 10 21.64 1.54 34.16
C HIS A 10 20.62 1.09 33.11
N LYS A 11 19.48 1.76 33.09
CA LYS A 11 18.37 1.44 32.19
C LYS A 11 18.75 1.71 30.74
N ARG A 12 18.23 0.88 29.83
CA ARG A 12 18.61 0.86 28.42
C ARG A 12 17.52 1.44 27.52
N THR A 13 17.91 1.84 26.32
CA THR A 13 16.96 2.15 25.23
C THR A 13 16.86 0.97 24.27
N ALA A 14 15.64 0.55 23.94
CA ALA A 14 15.41 -0.39 22.85
C ALA A 14 15.07 0.36 21.56
N VAL A 15 15.75 0.04 20.46
CA VAL A 15 15.35 0.49 19.12
C VAL A 15 14.82 -0.71 18.37
N LEU A 16 13.52 -0.73 18.06
CA LEU A 16 12.89 -1.78 17.28
C LEU A 16 12.81 -1.33 15.81
N ALA A 17 13.63 -1.93 14.96
CA ALA A 17 13.58 -1.76 13.52
C ALA A 17 12.51 -2.69 12.93
N VAL A 18 11.60 -2.15 12.14
CA VAL A 18 10.55 -2.92 11.46
C VAL A 18 10.71 -2.74 9.96
N HIS A 19 11.11 -3.81 9.28
CA HIS A 19 11.28 -3.80 7.84
C HIS A 19 9.93 -3.81 7.10
N GLY A 20 9.96 -3.37 5.85
CA GLY A 20 8.78 -3.28 4.98
C GLY A 20 8.82 -4.17 3.74
N ILE A 21 9.87 -4.96 3.55
CA ILE A 21 10.12 -5.77 2.35
C ILE A 21 10.18 -7.24 2.75
N GLY A 22 9.25 -8.06 2.27
CA GLY A 22 9.12 -9.47 2.64
C GLY A 22 10.14 -10.42 2.01
N SER A 23 11.00 -9.92 1.12
CA SER A 23 12.14 -10.69 0.56
C SER A 23 13.50 -10.35 1.19
N GLN A 24 13.50 -9.48 2.21
CA GLN A 24 14.73 -8.98 2.81
C GLN A 24 15.39 -10.02 3.71
N ARG A 25 16.73 -10.03 3.78
CA ARG A 25 17.44 -10.96 4.67
C ARG A 25 17.32 -10.50 6.11
N ALA A 26 17.22 -11.45 7.03
CA ALA A 26 17.25 -11.15 8.46
C ALA A 26 18.48 -10.30 8.81
N LEU A 27 18.26 -9.32 9.68
CA LEU A 27 19.19 -8.33 10.20
C LEU A 27 19.71 -7.31 9.17
N GLU A 28 19.22 -7.31 7.93
CA GLU A 28 19.67 -6.36 6.91
C GLU A 28 19.16 -4.95 7.20
N THR A 29 17.87 -4.79 7.53
CA THR A 29 17.27 -3.49 7.87
C THR A 29 17.89 -2.93 9.13
N VAL A 30 17.96 -3.72 10.21
CA VAL A 30 18.52 -3.24 11.47
C VAL A 30 19.99 -2.84 11.33
N ARG A 31 20.79 -3.55 10.52
CA ARG A 31 22.17 -3.14 10.22
C ARG A 31 22.23 -1.83 9.43
N GLY A 32 21.35 -1.65 8.46
CA GLY A 32 21.20 -0.40 7.72
C GLY A 32 20.89 0.77 8.65
N VAL A 33 19.87 0.61 9.51
CA VAL A 33 19.51 1.59 10.53
C VAL A 33 20.70 1.88 11.46
N ILE A 34 21.40 0.87 11.97
CA ILE A 34 22.59 1.04 12.83
C ILE A 34 23.69 1.85 12.11
N ARG A 35 23.92 1.62 10.81
CA ARG A 35 24.87 2.42 10.02
C ARG A 35 24.42 3.88 9.92
N GLY A 36 23.14 4.11 9.67
CA GLY A 36 22.55 5.44 9.61
C GLY A 36 22.63 6.18 10.95
N VAL A 37 22.20 5.57 12.06
CA VAL A 37 22.03 6.27 13.35
C VAL A 37 23.21 6.20 14.31
N TRP A 38 23.98 5.12 14.27
CA TRP A 38 24.99 4.84 15.28
C TRP A 38 26.39 4.82 14.72
N ARG A 39 26.73 3.86 13.86
CA ARG A 39 28.12 3.58 13.48
C ARG A 39 28.25 3.19 12.03
N ASP A 40 29.02 3.98 11.29
CA ASP A 40 29.62 3.55 10.05
C ASP A 40 31.15 3.44 10.16
N ARG A 41 31.74 2.37 9.62
CA ARG A 41 33.20 2.15 9.65
C ARG A 41 33.96 3.14 8.76
N GLY A 42 33.28 3.76 7.79
CA GLY A 42 33.84 4.80 6.92
C GLY A 42 33.91 6.20 7.55
N ASN A 43 33.21 6.44 8.67
CA ASN A 43 33.12 7.75 9.29
C ASN A 43 34.17 7.96 10.41
N PRO A 44 35.10 8.93 10.28
CA PRO A 44 36.09 9.23 11.32
C PRO A 44 35.48 9.61 12.68
N ALA A 45 34.28 10.23 12.68
CA ALA A 45 33.58 10.63 13.90
C ALA A 45 33.08 9.44 14.73
N ASP A 46 33.01 8.24 14.14
CA ASP A 46 32.49 7.03 14.78
C ASP A 46 33.60 6.10 15.31
N ALA A 47 34.86 6.56 15.33
CA ALA A 47 36.02 5.75 15.74
C ALA A 47 35.89 5.13 17.14
N GLY A 48 35.17 5.78 18.06
CA GLY A 48 34.91 5.30 19.42
C GLY A 48 33.68 4.39 19.57
N LYS A 49 32.84 4.25 18.54
CA LYS A 49 31.58 3.53 18.60
C LYS A 49 31.76 2.05 18.29
N ARG A 50 31.14 1.20 19.09
CA ARG A 50 31.19 -0.26 19.01
C ARG A 50 29.78 -0.84 19.03
N VAL A 51 29.65 -2.01 18.42
CA VAL A 51 28.41 -2.79 18.38
C VAL A 51 28.80 -4.25 18.56
N TRP A 52 28.08 -4.97 19.41
CA TRP A 52 28.21 -6.41 19.63
C TRP A 52 26.90 -7.08 19.26
N THR A 53 27.00 -8.24 18.63
CA THR A 53 25.84 -9.08 18.31
C THR A 53 25.83 -10.25 19.28
N HIS A 54 24.69 -10.50 19.92
CA HIS A 54 24.48 -11.66 20.78
C HIS A 54 23.07 -12.22 20.57
N PRO A 55 22.85 -13.52 20.82
CA PRO A 55 21.51 -14.09 20.74
C PRO A 55 20.55 -13.43 21.73
N GLU A 56 19.26 -13.43 21.42
CA GLU A 56 18.24 -13.00 22.36
C GLU A 56 18.13 -14.03 23.50
N ALA A 57 18.25 -13.57 24.74
CA ALA A 57 18.26 -14.45 25.92
C ALA A 57 16.92 -15.20 26.15
N SER A 58 15.84 -14.78 25.48
CA SER A 58 14.51 -15.43 25.59
C SER A 58 14.47 -16.80 24.91
N GLY A 59 15.41 -17.12 24.02
CA GLY A 59 15.58 -18.46 23.44
C GLY A 59 14.48 -18.91 22.46
N ILE A 60 13.56 -18.02 22.07
CA ILE A 60 12.41 -18.37 21.21
C ILE A 60 12.78 -18.26 19.71
N ASP A 61 13.76 -17.43 19.35
CA ASP A 61 14.25 -17.30 17.98
C ASP A 61 15.77 -17.08 17.94
N ILE A 62 16.51 -18.05 17.40
CA ILE A 62 17.99 -17.99 17.26
C ILE A 62 18.40 -16.98 16.18
N ASP A 63 17.52 -16.71 15.22
CA ASP A 63 17.79 -15.85 14.06
C ASP A 63 17.57 -14.34 14.34
N LEU A 64 16.95 -13.99 15.48
CA LEU A 64 16.74 -12.61 15.94
C LEU A 64 17.84 -12.18 16.91
N SER A 65 19.07 -12.08 16.41
CA SER A 65 20.19 -11.58 17.22
C SER A 65 19.98 -10.11 17.61
N VAL A 66 20.23 -9.77 18.87
CA VAL A 66 20.19 -8.39 19.36
C VAL A 66 21.56 -7.75 19.13
N MET A 67 21.56 -6.49 18.67
CA MET A 67 22.79 -5.72 18.48
C MET A 67 22.90 -4.62 19.52
N THR A 68 23.87 -4.73 20.41
CA THR A 68 24.06 -3.86 21.57
C THR A 68 25.21 -2.90 21.33
N THR A 69 25.01 -1.64 21.66
CA THR A 69 26.02 -0.57 21.53
C THR A 69 26.90 -0.47 22.78
N ASN A 70 27.99 0.31 22.72
CA ASN A 70 28.60 0.85 23.94
C ASN A 70 27.81 2.07 24.42
N GLU A 71 28.19 2.63 25.56
CA GLU A 71 27.58 3.83 26.12
C GLU A 71 27.45 4.94 25.05
N VAL A 72 26.24 5.51 24.95
CA VAL A 72 25.93 6.57 23.99
C VAL A 72 26.67 7.85 24.38
N PRO A 73 27.60 8.37 23.54
CA PRO A 73 28.27 9.62 23.82
C PRO A 73 27.26 10.76 23.96
N GLY A 74 27.38 11.56 25.03
CA GLY A 74 26.50 12.69 25.29
C GLY A 74 25.18 12.34 25.98
N ALA A 75 24.87 11.06 26.20
CA ALA A 75 23.70 10.66 26.99
C ALA A 75 23.92 10.96 28.49
N ARG A 76 22.88 11.49 29.15
CA ARG A 76 22.95 11.95 30.55
C ARG A 76 23.21 10.82 31.55
N ASP A 77 22.79 9.60 31.24
CA ASP A 77 22.76 8.43 32.13
C ASP A 77 23.72 7.30 31.71
N ARG A 78 24.63 7.59 30.76
CA ARG A 78 25.56 6.60 30.18
C ARG A 78 24.83 5.36 29.61
N ARG A 79 23.58 5.53 29.16
CA ARG A 79 22.77 4.43 28.65
C ARG A 79 23.41 3.70 27.47
N VAL A 80 23.01 2.44 27.36
CA VAL A 80 23.30 1.56 26.23
C VAL A 80 22.02 1.38 25.42
N VAL A 81 22.18 1.22 24.11
CA VAL A 81 21.09 0.97 23.16
C VAL A 81 21.18 -0.46 22.65
N ASP A 82 20.05 -1.17 22.73
CA ASP A 82 19.86 -2.50 22.18
C ASP A 82 18.96 -2.39 20.93
N PHE A 83 19.47 -2.81 19.78
CA PHE A 83 18.74 -2.83 18.51
C PHE A 83 18.11 -4.20 18.29
N HIS A 84 16.80 -4.18 18.05
CA HIS A 84 15.94 -5.32 17.78
C HIS A 84 15.37 -5.22 16.37
N GLU A 85 15.07 -6.36 15.74
CA GLU A 85 14.36 -6.39 14.47
C GLU A 85 13.05 -7.19 14.62
N LEU A 86 11.95 -6.63 14.13
CA LEU A 86 10.72 -7.39 13.94
C LEU A 86 10.75 -8.03 12.54
N TYR A 87 11.10 -9.31 12.47
CA TYR A 87 11.28 -10.03 11.21
C TYR A 87 10.06 -10.87 10.82
N TRP A 88 9.12 -10.29 10.07
CA TRP A 88 7.89 -10.97 9.67
C TRP A 88 7.91 -11.57 8.23
N ALA A 89 9.00 -11.37 7.48
CA ALA A 89 9.11 -11.78 6.07
C ALA A 89 8.84 -13.29 5.85
N HIS A 90 9.24 -14.12 6.81
CA HIS A 90 9.03 -15.57 6.76
C HIS A 90 7.53 -15.97 6.70
N LEU A 91 6.63 -15.15 7.23
CA LEU A 91 5.18 -15.35 7.18
C LEU A 91 4.57 -14.95 5.82
N MET A 92 5.33 -14.23 5.00
CA MET A 92 4.88 -13.65 3.72
C MET A 92 5.44 -14.37 2.48
N SER A 93 6.13 -15.49 2.67
CA SER A 93 6.71 -16.26 1.57
C SER A 93 5.68 -16.69 0.49
N GLU A 94 6.16 -16.74 -0.77
CA GLU A 94 5.44 -17.24 -1.95
C GLU A 94 4.29 -16.37 -2.50
N THR A 95 4.46 -15.06 -2.61
CA THR A 95 3.48 -14.25 -3.36
C THR A 95 3.45 -14.69 -4.84
N LYS A 96 2.34 -15.32 -5.25
CA LYS A 96 2.12 -15.71 -6.65
C LYS A 96 1.96 -14.46 -7.52
N ALA A 97 2.53 -14.47 -8.73
CA ALA A 97 2.38 -13.38 -9.71
C ALA A 97 0.90 -13.03 -9.97
N VAL A 98 0.01 -14.03 -9.92
CA VAL A 98 -1.45 -13.83 -10.06
C VAL A 98 -2.03 -12.99 -8.92
N ALA A 99 -1.52 -13.12 -7.69
CA ALA A 99 -2.00 -12.33 -6.56
C ALA A 99 -1.67 -10.84 -6.73
N VAL A 100 -0.47 -10.54 -7.23
CA VAL A 100 -0.04 -9.17 -7.57
C VAL A 100 -0.92 -8.59 -8.68
N LEU A 101 -1.15 -9.36 -9.75
CA LEU A 101 -2.00 -8.94 -10.87
C LEU A 101 -3.43 -8.62 -10.41
N LEU A 102 -4.03 -9.49 -9.59
CA LEU A 102 -5.37 -9.28 -9.06
C LEU A 102 -5.44 -8.04 -8.16
N TRP A 103 -4.40 -7.76 -7.39
CA TRP A 103 -4.33 -6.56 -6.57
C TRP A 103 -4.18 -5.28 -7.42
N LEU A 104 -3.36 -5.31 -8.48
CA LEU A 104 -3.27 -4.20 -9.44
C LEU A 104 -4.63 -3.89 -10.08
N TYR A 105 -5.42 -4.92 -10.39
CA TYR A 105 -6.78 -4.75 -10.86
C TYR A 105 -7.73 -4.14 -9.81
N GLU A 106 -7.61 -4.54 -8.54
CA GLU A 106 -8.37 -3.92 -7.44
C GLU A 106 -7.99 -2.45 -7.26
N LEU A 107 -6.70 -2.09 -7.37
CA LEU A 107 -6.24 -0.70 -7.35
C LEU A 107 -6.77 0.10 -8.54
N ALA A 108 -6.75 -0.49 -9.74
CA ALA A 108 -7.32 0.13 -10.93
C ALA A 108 -8.84 0.30 -10.85
N ARG A 109 -9.54 -0.56 -10.10
CA ARG A 109 -10.97 -0.38 -9.86
C ARG A 109 -11.29 0.87 -9.03
N LYS A 110 -10.42 1.21 -8.07
CA LYS A 110 -10.56 2.39 -7.20
C LYS A 110 -10.34 3.72 -7.93
N GLY A 111 -9.78 3.74 -9.15
CA GLY A 111 -9.65 4.95 -9.98
C GLY A 111 -8.38 5.80 -9.77
N PRO A 112 -8.16 6.82 -10.64
CA PRO A 112 -7.02 7.75 -10.57
C PRO A 112 -7.24 8.77 -9.46
N ILE A 113 -7.07 8.33 -8.22
CA ILE A 113 -7.52 9.04 -7.03
C ILE A 113 -6.29 9.49 -6.18
N MET A 114 -5.06 9.25 -6.67
CA MET A 114 -3.82 9.47 -5.91
C MET A 114 -3.36 10.93 -5.98
N ARG A 115 -2.32 11.28 -5.21
CA ARG A 115 -1.70 12.61 -5.24
C ARG A 115 -1.30 13.04 -6.65
N GLN A 116 -1.22 14.34 -6.90
CA GLN A 116 -0.73 14.90 -8.17
C GLN A 116 0.66 14.29 -8.47
N GLY A 117 0.83 13.71 -9.66
CA GLY A 117 1.99 12.88 -10.05
C GLY A 117 1.69 11.38 -10.11
N LEU A 118 1.10 10.81 -9.06
CA LEU A 118 0.74 9.37 -9.00
C LEU A 118 -0.47 9.02 -9.88
N ASN A 119 -1.33 9.99 -10.20
CA ASN A 119 -2.39 9.78 -11.19
C ASN A 119 -1.82 9.40 -12.56
N GLY A 120 -0.62 9.90 -12.92
CA GLY A 120 0.09 9.49 -14.12
C GLY A 120 0.46 8.01 -14.08
N LEU A 121 1.05 7.56 -12.96
CA LEU A 121 1.40 6.16 -12.75
C LEU A 121 0.17 5.25 -12.80
N TRP A 122 -0.95 5.69 -12.20
CA TRP A 122 -2.22 4.96 -12.28
C TRP A 122 -2.69 4.82 -13.72
N TRP A 123 -2.66 5.88 -14.53
CA TRP A 123 -3.07 5.80 -15.94
C TRP A 123 -2.17 4.87 -16.75
N VAL A 124 -0.86 4.94 -16.53
CA VAL A 124 0.11 4.04 -17.18
C VAL A 124 -0.19 2.58 -16.80
N ALA A 125 -0.38 2.29 -15.50
CA ALA A 125 -0.71 0.94 -15.03
C ALA A 125 -2.07 0.47 -15.57
N ALA A 126 -3.11 1.31 -15.56
CA ALA A 126 -4.44 0.95 -16.03
C ALA A 126 -4.47 0.68 -17.54
N ILE A 127 -3.76 1.49 -18.34
CA ILE A 127 -3.61 1.26 -19.79
C ILE A 127 -2.83 -0.04 -20.03
N PHE A 128 -1.75 -0.27 -19.29
CA PHE A 128 -0.98 -1.51 -19.38
C PHE A 128 -1.83 -2.75 -19.05
N LEU A 129 -2.67 -2.69 -18.02
CA LEU A 129 -3.61 -3.77 -17.69
C LEU A 129 -4.67 -3.99 -18.79
N CYS A 130 -5.14 -2.93 -19.45
CA CYS A 130 -6.03 -3.06 -20.61
C CYS A 130 -5.31 -3.73 -21.79
N LEU A 131 -4.04 -3.38 -22.05
CA LEU A 131 -3.19 -4.04 -23.05
C LEU A 131 -2.96 -5.52 -22.71
N MET A 132 -2.80 -5.86 -21.43
CA MET A 132 -2.73 -7.25 -20.95
C MET A 132 -4.04 -8.00 -21.23
N ASN A 133 -5.20 -7.40 -20.96
CA ASN A 133 -6.50 -8.01 -21.27
C ASN A 133 -6.67 -8.25 -22.78
N LEU A 134 -6.30 -7.28 -23.62
CA LEU A 134 -6.28 -7.42 -25.08
C LEU A 134 -5.34 -8.55 -25.52
N SER A 135 -4.14 -8.62 -24.93
CA SER A 135 -3.15 -9.65 -25.22
C SER A 135 -3.65 -11.05 -24.86
N PHE A 136 -4.27 -11.22 -23.69
CA PHE A 136 -4.84 -12.50 -23.26
C PHE A 136 -6.03 -12.92 -24.12
N ALA A 137 -6.97 -12.01 -24.38
CA ALA A 137 -8.12 -12.28 -25.24
C ALA A 137 -7.67 -12.71 -26.65
N LEU A 138 -6.73 -11.96 -27.23
CA LEU A 138 -6.16 -12.27 -28.53
C LEU A 138 -5.45 -13.64 -28.54
N MET A 139 -4.56 -13.91 -27.59
CA MET A 139 -3.80 -15.16 -27.54
C MET A 139 -4.72 -16.37 -27.35
N LEU A 140 -5.74 -16.25 -26.50
CA LEU A 140 -6.75 -17.28 -26.30
C LEU A 140 -7.50 -17.57 -27.61
N LEU A 141 -8.06 -16.53 -28.24
CA LEU A 141 -8.83 -16.67 -29.49
C LEU A 141 -7.95 -17.15 -30.65
N LYS A 142 -6.70 -16.70 -30.74
CA LYS A 142 -5.72 -17.14 -31.73
C LYS A 142 -5.35 -18.61 -31.54
N GLY A 143 -5.18 -19.06 -30.29
CA GLY A 143 -4.95 -20.46 -29.95
C GLY A 143 -6.14 -21.34 -30.34
N VAL A 144 -7.36 -20.92 -30.03
CA VAL A 144 -8.60 -21.60 -30.46
C VAL A 144 -8.68 -21.65 -32.00
N TRP A 145 -8.36 -20.55 -32.69
CA TRP A 145 -8.36 -20.51 -34.14
C TRP A 145 -7.36 -21.48 -34.75
N MET A 146 -6.12 -21.51 -34.24
CA MET A 146 -5.08 -22.44 -34.70
C MET A 146 -5.45 -23.90 -34.44
N LEU A 147 -6.01 -24.22 -33.27
CA LEU A 147 -6.50 -25.57 -32.96
C LEU A 147 -7.65 -25.97 -33.89
N SER A 148 -8.57 -25.05 -34.18
CA SER A 148 -9.67 -25.30 -35.13
C SER A 148 -9.17 -25.59 -36.54
N GLN A 149 -8.09 -24.92 -36.97
CA GLN A 149 -7.44 -25.18 -38.27
C GLN A 149 -6.69 -26.52 -38.29
N GLY A 150 -5.98 -26.86 -37.20
CA GLY A 150 -5.26 -28.12 -37.07
C GLY A 150 -6.18 -29.34 -37.09
N CYS A 151 -7.35 -29.25 -36.43
CA CYS A 151 -8.37 -30.30 -36.44
C CYS A 151 -9.13 -30.40 -37.78
N ALA A 152 -9.06 -29.38 -38.63
CA ALA A 152 -9.77 -29.31 -39.90
C ALA A 152 -8.93 -29.79 -41.11
N GLN A 153 -7.78 -30.46 -40.90
CA GLN A 153 -6.98 -31.07 -41.96
C GLN A 153 -7.81 -32.10 -42.75
N GLY A 154 -8.51 -31.65 -43.80
CA GLY A 154 -9.37 -32.45 -44.67
C GLY A 154 -10.72 -31.81 -45.00
N CYS A 155 -11.16 -30.76 -44.29
CA CYS A 155 -12.42 -30.05 -44.57
C CYS A 155 -12.16 -28.60 -45.03
N THR A 156 -13.09 -28.08 -45.83
CA THR A 156 -13.11 -26.72 -46.43
C THR A 156 -12.66 -25.61 -45.47
N GLN A 157 -12.00 -24.58 -46.02
CA GLN A 157 -11.46 -23.37 -45.35
C GLN A 157 -12.11 -23.08 -43.98
N SER A 158 -11.32 -23.25 -42.90
CA SER A 158 -11.77 -22.90 -41.55
C SER A 158 -11.89 -21.38 -41.44
N SER A 159 -13.12 -20.88 -41.49
CA SER A 159 -13.45 -19.47 -41.28
C SER A 159 -13.26 -19.07 -39.82
N ALA A 160 -12.79 -17.85 -39.55
CA ALA A 160 -12.67 -17.32 -38.20
C ALA A 160 -14.02 -17.31 -37.45
N GLN A 161 -15.13 -17.26 -38.20
CA GLN A 161 -16.50 -17.31 -37.70
C GLN A 161 -16.78 -18.54 -36.80
N ASN A 162 -16.08 -19.66 -37.03
CA ASN A 162 -16.23 -20.89 -36.24
C ASN A 162 -15.93 -20.70 -34.74
N ILE A 163 -15.06 -19.74 -34.40
CA ILE A 163 -14.70 -19.41 -33.01
C ILE A 163 -15.92 -18.87 -32.24
N LEU A 164 -16.80 -18.14 -32.93
CA LEU A 164 -18.00 -17.53 -32.35
C LEU A 164 -19.21 -18.45 -32.45
N VAL A 165 -19.43 -19.04 -33.63
CA VAL A 165 -20.66 -19.78 -33.96
C VAL A 165 -20.79 -21.05 -33.10
N ALA A 166 -19.71 -21.82 -32.93
CA ALA A 166 -19.76 -23.08 -32.18
C ALA A 166 -20.14 -22.91 -30.68
N PRO A 167 -19.43 -22.07 -29.88
CA PRO A 167 -19.82 -21.85 -28.48
C PRO A 167 -21.18 -21.17 -28.36
N PHE A 168 -21.53 -20.27 -29.29
CA PHE A 168 -22.85 -19.64 -29.31
C PHE A 168 -23.97 -20.67 -29.51
N LEU A 169 -23.84 -21.59 -30.48
CA LEU A 169 -24.83 -22.65 -30.71
C LEU A 169 -24.94 -23.60 -29.51
N LEU A 170 -23.85 -23.90 -28.82
CA LEU A 170 -23.85 -24.71 -27.59
C LEU A 170 -24.60 -24.00 -26.45
N LEU A 171 -24.34 -22.71 -26.24
CA LEU A 171 -25.04 -21.91 -25.24
C LEU A 171 -26.52 -21.77 -25.58
N PHE A 172 -26.85 -21.47 -26.84
CA PHE A 172 -28.23 -21.31 -27.30
C PHE A 172 -29.01 -22.62 -27.19
N SER A 173 -28.43 -23.75 -27.61
CA SER A 173 -29.08 -25.06 -27.46
C SER A 173 -29.28 -25.44 -25.99
N SER A 174 -28.32 -25.11 -25.12
CA SER A 174 -28.45 -25.29 -23.66
C SER A 174 -29.57 -24.43 -23.07
N LEU A 175 -29.72 -23.18 -23.53
CA LEU A 175 -30.80 -22.28 -23.12
C LEU A 175 -32.18 -22.77 -23.60
N VAL A 176 -32.28 -23.24 -24.85
CA VAL A 176 -33.51 -23.82 -25.41
C VAL A 176 -33.88 -25.12 -24.68
N PHE A 177 -32.91 -25.97 -24.38
CA PHE A 177 -33.13 -27.18 -23.59
C PHE A 177 -33.57 -26.83 -22.16
N GLY A 178 -32.89 -25.88 -21.50
CA GLY A 178 -33.29 -25.37 -20.20
C GLY A 178 -34.69 -24.78 -20.21
N PHE A 179 -35.09 -24.09 -21.28
CA PHE A 179 -36.43 -23.54 -21.46
C PHE A 179 -37.47 -24.67 -21.59
N ALA A 180 -37.17 -25.72 -22.35
CA ALA A 180 -38.02 -26.89 -22.49
C ALA A 180 -38.22 -27.60 -21.14
N VAL A 181 -37.15 -27.78 -20.36
CA VAL A 181 -37.21 -28.33 -19.00
C VAL A 181 -38.02 -27.40 -18.07
N ALA A 182 -37.72 -26.10 -18.02
CA ALA A 182 -38.45 -25.15 -17.20
C ALA A 182 -39.96 -25.13 -17.50
N SER A 183 -40.32 -25.26 -18.78
CA SER A 183 -41.70 -25.36 -19.25
C SER A 183 -42.36 -26.66 -18.81
N ARG A 184 -41.64 -27.79 -18.88
CA ARG A 184 -42.11 -29.11 -18.42
C ARG A 184 -42.43 -29.17 -16.93
N TRP A 185 -41.73 -28.37 -16.11
CA TRP A 185 -41.89 -28.29 -14.64
C TRP A 185 -42.64 -27.02 -14.17
N ARG A 186 -43.22 -26.23 -15.09
CA ARG A 186 -44.02 -25.01 -14.81
C ARG A 186 -43.31 -23.96 -13.94
N ALA A 187 -41.99 -23.81 -14.07
CA ALA A 187 -41.21 -22.82 -13.33
C ALA A 187 -41.34 -21.40 -13.93
N SER A 188 -42.44 -20.70 -13.64
CA SER A 188 -42.84 -19.45 -14.31
C SER A 188 -41.80 -18.32 -14.33
N ARG A 189 -41.02 -18.15 -13.24
CA ARG A 189 -39.93 -17.17 -13.18
C ARG A 189 -38.77 -17.53 -14.12
N LEU A 190 -38.41 -18.82 -14.16
CA LEU A 190 -37.32 -19.33 -14.99
C LEU A 190 -37.70 -19.31 -16.48
N ILE A 191 -38.96 -19.62 -16.81
CA ILE A 191 -39.49 -19.54 -18.18
C ILE A 191 -39.36 -18.13 -18.74
N LYS A 192 -39.74 -17.09 -17.98
CA LYS A 192 -39.63 -15.69 -18.45
C LYS A 192 -38.17 -15.29 -18.71
N ALA A 193 -37.26 -15.65 -17.81
CA ALA A 193 -35.84 -15.36 -17.96
C ALA A 193 -35.21 -16.11 -19.15
N LEU A 194 -35.46 -17.41 -19.28
CA LEU A 194 -34.94 -18.19 -20.40
C LEU A 194 -35.55 -17.78 -21.73
N ALA A 195 -36.84 -17.43 -21.78
CA ALA A 195 -37.46 -16.89 -22.99
C ALA A 195 -36.80 -15.57 -23.45
N SER A 196 -36.49 -14.65 -22.53
CA SER A 196 -35.79 -13.42 -22.88
C SER A 196 -34.37 -13.69 -23.38
N PHE A 197 -33.65 -14.64 -22.78
CA PHE A 197 -32.32 -15.03 -23.25
C PHE A 197 -32.36 -15.70 -24.63
N CYS A 198 -33.35 -16.57 -24.89
CA CYS A 198 -33.55 -17.17 -26.20
C CYS A 198 -33.91 -16.12 -27.27
N ALA A 199 -34.77 -15.15 -26.95
CA ALA A 199 -35.11 -14.07 -27.88
C ALA A 199 -33.90 -13.18 -28.19
N LEU A 200 -33.09 -12.86 -27.18
CA LEU A 200 -31.83 -12.13 -27.36
C LEU A 200 -30.85 -12.93 -28.23
N GLY A 201 -30.70 -14.23 -27.98
CA GLY A 201 -29.88 -15.12 -28.80
C GLY A 201 -30.32 -15.12 -30.27
N LEU A 202 -31.63 -15.25 -30.53
CA LEU A 202 -32.17 -15.19 -31.89
C LEU A 202 -31.88 -13.85 -32.57
N ALA A 203 -32.02 -12.74 -31.84
CA ALA A 203 -31.69 -11.41 -32.36
C ALA A 203 -30.21 -11.28 -32.74
N VAL A 204 -29.30 -11.87 -31.95
CA VAL A 204 -27.86 -11.90 -32.26
C VAL A 204 -27.58 -12.69 -33.53
N ILE A 205 -28.24 -13.84 -33.73
CA ILE A 205 -28.13 -14.63 -34.98
C ILE A 205 -28.57 -13.79 -36.19
N VAL A 206 -29.74 -13.14 -36.09
CA VAL A 206 -30.28 -12.30 -37.18
C VAL A 206 -29.35 -11.13 -37.48
N ALA A 207 -28.82 -10.47 -36.45
CA ALA A 207 -27.86 -9.38 -36.62
C ALA A 207 -26.56 -9.85 -37.29
N TYR A 208 -26.08 -11.04 -36.95
CA TYR A 208 -24.87 -11.63 -37.54
C TYR A 208 -25.03 -11.87 -39.06
N PHE A 209 -26.12 -12.53 -39.46
CA PHE A 209 -26.42 -12.74 -40.88
C PHE A 209 -26.74 -11.44 -41.63
N ALA A 210 -27.39 -10.48 -40.98
CA ALA A 210 -27.63 -9.17 -41.58
C ALA A 210 -26.32 -8.43 -41.88
N LEU A 211 -25.29 -8.64 -41.06
CA LEU A 211 -23.98 -8.01 -41.20
C LEU A 211 -23.16 -8.64 -42.33
N GLU A 212 -23.24 -9.97 -42.48
CA GLU A 212 -22.73 -10.70 -43.66
C GLU A 212 -23.39 -10.23 -44.97
N TRP A 213 -24.72 -10.05 -44.94
CA TRP A 213 -25.47 -9.56 -46.11
C TRP A 213 -25.16 -8.10 -46.46
N ALA A 214 -25.00 -7.23 -45.46
CA ALA A 214 -24.70 -5.82 -45.66
C ALA A 214 -23.29 -5.56 -46.20
N VAL A 215 -22.32 -6.42 -45.87
CA VAL A 215 -20.92 -6.31 -46.31
C VAL A 215 -20.47 -7.65 -46.90
N PRO A 216 -20.78 -7.91 -48.18
CA PRO A 216 -20.37 -9.15 -48.84
C PRO A 216 -18.86 -9.20 -49.09
N ALA A 217 -18.29 -10.40 -49.06
CA ALA A 217 -16.87 -10.64 -49.31
C ALA A 217 -16.41 -10.11 -50.68
N ARG A 218 -15.20 -9.52 -50.71
CA ARG A 218 -14.53 -9.06 -51.94
C ARG A 218 -13.13 -9.67 -52.01
N PRO A 219 -12.47 -9.72 -53.17
CA PRO A 219 -11.09 -10.21 -53.26
C PRO A 219 -10.18 -9.46 -52.26
N GLY A 220 -9.57 -10.20 -51.33
CA GLY A 220 -8.70 -9.65 -50.27
C GLY A 220 -9.41 -9.03 -49.06
N ILE A 221 -10.75 -8.94 -49.06
CA ILE A 221 -11.55 -8.33 -47.97
C ILE A 221 -12.61 -9.35 -47.50
N PRO A 222 -12.52 -9.84 -46.25
CA PRO A 222 -13.51 -10.74 -45.66
C PRO A 222 -14.92 -10.13 -45.63
N ASP A 223 -15.95 -10.98 -45.56
CA ASP A 223 -17.31 -10.49 -45.31
C ASP A 223 -17.42 -9.80 -43.93
N GLY A 224 -18.50 -9.04 -43.74
CA GLY A 224 -18.70 -8.29 -42.50
C GLY A 224 -18.69 -9.16 -41.25
N ALA A 225 -19.26 -10.36 -41.30
CA ALA A 225 -19.36 -11.25 -40.16
C ALA A 225 -17.99 -11.82 -39.76
N GLU A 226 -17.14 -12.11 -40.74
CA GLU A 226 -15.76 -12.49 -40.54
C GLU A 226 -14.92 -11.30 -40.02
N LEU A 227 -15.12 -10.08 -40.52
CA LEU A 227 -14.49 -8.87 -39.98
C LEU A 227 -14.87 -8.61 -38.52
N ALA A 228 -16.15 -8.76 -38.17
CA ALA A 228 -16.63 -8.64 -36.80
C ALA A 228 -15.97 -9.68 -35.87
N THR A 229 -15.70 -10.88 -36.39
CA THR A 229 -15.04 -11.93 -35.63
C THR A 229 -13.53 -11.70 -35.49
N ILE A 230 -12.86 -11.24 -36.56
CA ILE A 230 -11.41 -11.04 -36.58
C ILE A 230 -10.97 -9.83 -35.75
N ILE A 231 -11.72 -8.73 -35.80
CA ILE A 231 -11.36 -7.44 -35.16
C ILE A 231 -12.21 -7.20 -33.91
N GLY A 232 -13.51 -7.45 -34.02
CA GLY A 232 -14.49 -7.13 -32.97
C GLY A 232 -14.38 -8.05 -31.76
N LEU A 233 -14.28 -9.37 -31.98
CA LEU A 233 -14.33 -10.36 -30.89
C LEU A 233 -13.19 -10.19 -29.86
N PRO A 234 -11.89 -10.10 -30.23
CA PRO A 234 -10.83 -9.89 -29.25
C PRO A 234 -10.99 -8.59 -28.45
N THR A 235 -11.46 -7.53 -29.14
CA THR A 235 -11.67 -6.21 -28.53
C THR A 235 -12.86 -6.23 -27.55
N LEU A 236 -13.94 -6.90 -27.92
CA LEU A 236 -15.15 -7.04 -27.09
C LEU A 236 -14.88 -7.90 -25.86
N ASP A 237 -14.18 -9.03 -26.02
CA ASP A 237 -13.81 -9.91 -24.91
C ASP A 237 -12.93 -9.17 -23.90
N ALA A 238 -11.93 -8.44 -24.39
CA ALA A 238 -11.07 -7.62 -23.54
C ALA A 238 -11.84 -6.47 -22.86
N LEU A 239 -12.80 -5.85 -23.54
CA LEU A 239 -13.67 -4.80 -22.99
C LEU A 239 -14.53 -5.34 -21.83
N ILE A 240 -15.18 -6.49 -22.04
CA ILE A 240 -16.02 -7.16 -21.03
C ILE A 240 -15.15 -7.57 -19.84
N ALA A 241 -14.01 -8.23 -20.09
CA ALA A 241 -13.07 -8.61 -19.04
C ALA A 241 -12.59 -7.38 -18.24
N THR A 242 -12.25 -6.28 -18.92
CA THR A 242 -11.84 -5.03 -18.29
C THR A 242 -12.96 -4.43 -17.44
N TYR A 243 -14.21 -4.43 -17.91
CA TYR A 243 -15.34 -3.96 -17.12
C TYR A 243 -15.58 -4.80 -15.88
N LEU A 244 -15.54 -6.14 -15.99
CA LEU A 244 -15.74 -7.05 -14.88
C LEU A 244 -14.65 -6.90 -13.81
N VAL A 245 -13.42 -6.66 -14.24
CA VAL A 245 -12.26 -6.64 -13.35
C VAL A 245 -11.95 -5.23 -12.80
N MET A 246 -12.09 -4.17 -13.61
CA MET A 246 -11.72 -2.79 -13.25
C MET A 246 -12.91 -1.82 -13.16
N GLY A 247 -14.13 -2.27 -13.44
CA GLY A 247 -15.34 -1.44 -13.36
C GLY A 247 -15.35 -0.27 -14.34
N GLN A 248 -16.04 0.82 -13.97
CA GLN A 248 -16.21 1.99 -14.83
C GLN A 248 -14.90 2.75 -15.11
N GLN A 249 -13.97 2.77 -14.17
CA GLN A 249 -12.66 3.42 -14.37
C GLN A 249 -11.82 2.63 -15.38
N GLY A 250 -11.91 1.31 -15.36
CA GLY A 250 -11.36 0.43 -16.40
C GLY A 250 -11.86 0.79 -17.79
N LEU A 251 -13.15 1.06 -17.94
CA LEU A 251 -13.72 1.43 -19.24
C LEU A 251 -13.11 2.74 -19.80
N ARG A 252 -12.86 3.73 -18.92
CA ARG A 252 -12.18 4.98 -19.30
C ARG A 252 -10.73 4.72 -19.74
N ALA A 253 -10.02 3.85 -19.03
CA ALA A 253 -8.67 3.43 -19.40
C ALA A 253 -8.66 2.62 -20.72
N PHE A 254 -9.68 1.79 -20.94
CA PHE A 254 -9.82 1.00 -22.15
C PHE A 254 -9.97 1.87 -23.40
N TRP A 255 -10.80 2.92 -23.35
CA TRP A 255 -10.92 3.88 -24.46
C TRP A 255 -9.59 4.54 -24.81
N ARG A 256 -8.80 4.95 -23.82
CA ARG A 256 -7.44 5.49 -24.04
C ARG A 256 -6.50 4.43 -24.61
N THR A 257 -6.63 3.19 -24.18
CA THR A 257 -5.87 2.06 -24.71
C THR A 257 -6.18 1.82 -26.19
N LEU A 258 -7.44 1.98 -26.61
CA LEU A 258 -7.81 1.93 -28.03
C LEU A 258 -7.20 3.07 -28.83
N VAL A 259 -7.11 4.29 -28.27
CA VAL A 259 -6.41 5.42 -28.92
C VAL A 259 -4.91 5.12 -29.09
N VAL A 260 -4.25 4.60 -28.05
CA VAL A 260 -2.85 4.18 -28.15
C VAL A 260 -2.68 3.07 -29.20
N SER A 261 -3.60 2.11 -29.22
CA SER A 261 -3.60 1.02 -30.20
C SER A 261 -3.83 1.50 -31.64
N LEU A 262 -4.63 2.57 -31.82
CA LEU A 262 -4.84 3.21 -33.11
C LEU A 262 -3.56 3.87 -33.64
N LEU A 263 -2.80 4.55 -32.77
CA LEU A 263 -1.50 5.15 -33.15
C LEU A 263 -0.49 4.06 -33.56
N VAL A 264 -0.44 2.97 -32.80
CA VAL A 264 0.40 1.81 -33.13
C VAL A 264 -0.04 1.19 -34.47
N GLY A 265 -1.35 1.04 -34.69
CA GLY A 265 -1.88 0.54 -35.96
C GLY A 265 -1.56 1.46 -37.14
N ALA A 266 -1.61 2.78 -36.97
CA ALA A 266 -1.20 3.73 -38.01
C ALA A 266 0.28 3.59 -38.37
N ALA A 267 1.15 3.38 -37.38
CA ALA A 267 2.56 3.11 -37.61
C ALA A 267 2.76 1.79 -38.40
N PHE A 268 2.01 0.73 -38.08
CA PHE A 268 2.07 -0.52 -38.82
C PHE A 268 1.54 -0.41 -40.24
N ALA A 269 0.47 0.36 -40.46
CA ALA A 269 -0.01 0.65 -41.80
C ALA A 269 1.07 1.36 -42.64
N ALA A 270 1.79 2.32 -42.05
CA ALA A 270 2.90 3.00 -42.72
C ALA A 270 4.07 2.05 -43.03
N ILE A 271 4.42 1.16 -42.09
CA ILE A 271 5.47 0.15 -42.29
C ILE A 271 5.07 -0.85 -43.37
N ASP A 272 3.87 -1.44 -43.29
CA ASP A 272 3.36 -2.38 -44.30
C ASP A 272 3.36 -1.75 -45.70
N ARG A 273 2.96 -0.47 -45.81
CA ARG A 273 2.94 0.26 -47.09
C ARG A 273 4.34 0.53 -47.67
N TYR A 274 5.34 0.66 -46.81
CA TYR A 274 6.73 0.84 -47.21
C TYR A 274 7.33 -0.46 -47.75
N TRP A 275 7.09 -1.59 -47.08
CA TRP A 275 7.65 -2.90 -47.46
C TRP A 275 6.84 -3.62 -48.55
N TYR A 276 5.53 -3.41 -48.61
CA TYR A 276 4.61 -4.04 -49.56
C TYR A 276 3.81 -2.98 -50.31
N PRO A 277 4.45 -2.31 -51.29
CA PRO A 277 3.81 -1.20 -51.98
C PRO A 277 2.62 -1.60 -52.87
N ASP A 278 2.51 -2.89 -53.18
CA ASP A 278 1.47 -3.48 -54.03
C ASP A 278 0.20 -3.86 -53.26
N HIS A 279 0.21 -3.85 -51.92
CA HIS A 279 -1.01 -4.08 -51.13
C HIS A 279 -2.01 -2.94 -51.33
N THR A 280 -3.29 -3.29 -51.40
CA THR A 280 -4.37 -2.28 -51.40
C THR A 280 -4.49 -1.64 -50.02
N TRP A 281 -4.99 -0.39 -49.96
CA TRP A 281 -5.23 0.29 -48.68
C TRP A 281 -6.16 -0.49 -47.75
N ALA A 282 -7.14 -1.20 -48.30
CA ALA A 282 -8.04 -2.04 -47.52
C ALA A 282 -7.30 -3.20 -46.86
N GLU A 283 -6.45 -3.92 -47.60
CA GLU A 283 -5.65 -5.03 -47.06
C GLU A 283 -4.65 -4.57 -46.00
N THR A 284 -3.98 -3.44 -46.24
CA THR A 284 -3.06 -2.85 -45.27
C THR A 284 -3.78 -2.45 -43.98
N LEU A 285 -4.91 -1.76 -44.06
CA LEU A 285 -5.67 -1.35 -42.87
C LEU A 285 -6.22 -2.56 -42.09
N LEU A 286 -6.67 -3.61 -42.78
CA LEU A 286 -7.15 -4.84 -42.15
C LEU A 286 -6.06 -5.59 -41.39
N LYS A 287 -4.81 -5.56 -41.88
CA LYS A 287 -3.65 -6.19 -41.21
C LYS A 287 -3.00 -5.28 -40.16
N ALA A 288 -3.22 -3.97 -40.25
CA ALA A 288 -2.57 -2.97 -39.40
C ALA A 288 -3.12 -2.93 -37.97
N TRP A 289 -4.37 -3.35 -37.73
CA TRP A 289 -4.92 -3.35 -36.37
C TRP A 289 -4.15 -4.33 -35.46
N PRO A 290 -3.52 -3.85 -34.37
CA PRO A 290 -2.61 -4.68 -33.55
C PRO A 290 -3.29 -5.86 -32.85
N TRP A 291 -4.61 -5.79 -32.66
CA TRP A 291 -5.37 -6.79 -31.91
C TRP A 291 -6.29 -7.63 -32.80
N ALA A 292 -6.04 -7.64 -34.12
CA ALA A 292 -6.80 -8.46 -35.06
C ALA A 292 -6.23 -9.87 -35.18
N LEU A 293 -7.08 -10.89 -35.30
CA LEU A 293 -6.65 -12.29 -35.42
C LEU A 293 -5.79 -12.55 -36.68
N ASN A 294 -6.04 -11.81 -37.76
CA ASN A 294 -5.34 -11.91 -39.04
C ASN A 294 -4.06 -11.07 -39.12
N SER A 295 -3.79 -10.20 -38.14
CA SER A 295 -2.61 -9.33 -38.17
C SER A 295 -1.34 -10.13 -37.87
N PRO A 296 -0.27 -9.98 -38.67
CA PRO A 296 1.00 -10.66 -38.43
C PRO A 296 1.73 -10.15 -37.17
N TRP A 297 1.42 -8.92 -36.75
CA TRP A 297 2.06 -8.27 -35.61
C TRP A 297 1.40 -8.60 -34.27
N ALA A 298 0.19 -9.14 -34.30
CA ALA A 298 -0.66 -9.29 -33.12
C ALA A 298 -0.08 -10.23 -32.05
N VAL A 299 0.42 -11.41 -32.48
CA VAL A 299 1.02 -12.40 -31.56
C VAL A 299 2.33 -11.89 -30.94
N PRO A 300 3.31 -11.36 -31.71
CA PRO A 300 4.51 -10.76 -31.14
C PRO A 300 4.23 -9.64 -30.14
N ILE A 301 3.25 -8.77 -30.41
CA ILE A 301 2.88 -7.68 -29.50
C ILE A 301 2.27 -8.23 -28.22
N ALA A 302 1.30 -9.14 -28.33
CA ALA A 302 0.68 -9.75 -27.16
C ALA A 302 1.70 -10.50 -26.29
N ALA A 303 2.61 -11.25 -26.92
CA ALA A 303 3.71 -11.90 -26.22
C ALA A 303 4.68 -10.88 -25.59
N GLY A 304 4.97 -9.76 -26.26
CA GLY A 304 5.80 -8.68 -25.75
C GLY A 304 5.19 -8.00 -24.53
N VAL A 305 3.90 -7.67 -24.55
CA VAL A 305 3.17 -7.08 -23.41
C VAL A 305 3.17 -8.03 -22.21
N ILE A 306 2.88 -9.32 -22.43
CA ILE A 306 2.94 -10.34 -21.38
C ILE A 306 4.38 -10.50 -20.86
N GLY A 307 5.38 -10.48 -21.75
CA GLY A 307 6.79 -10.56 -21.40
C GLY A 307 7.25 -9.37 -20.55
N ILE A 308 6.82 -8.16 -20.87
CA ILE A 308 7.05 -6.95 -20.05
C ILE A 308 6.45 -7.15 -18.66
N TYR A 309 5.23 -7.67 -18.55
CA TYR A 309 4.63 -7.97 -17.26
C TYR A 309 5.45 -8.98 -16.46
N LEU A 310 5.86 -10.09 -17.08
CA LEU A 310 6.64 -11.12 -16.39
C LEU A 310 8.02 -10.59 -15.93
N ALA A 311 8.69 -9.81 -16.78
CA ALA A 311 9.95 -9.15 -16.45
C ALA A 311 9.77 -8.14 -15.31
N ALA A 312 8.77 -7.26 -15.40
CA ALA A 312 8.43 -6.31 -14.34
C ALA A 312 8.03 -7.01 -13.04
N ASN A 313 7.32 -8.13 -13.12
CA ASN A 313 6.93 -8.93 -11.97
C ASN A 313 8.16 -9.51 -11.25
N GLY A 314 9.09 -10.13 -11.98
CA GLY A 314 10.30 -10.69 -11.38
C GLY A 314 11.28 -9.63 -10.87
N ALA A 315 11.44 -8.51 -11.58
CA ALA A 315 12.40 -7.47 -11.23
C ALA A 315 11.90 -6.51 -10.15
N PHE A 316 10.59 -6.25 -10.08
CA PHE A 316 10.05 -5.15 -9.26
C PHE A 316 8.73 -5.47 -8.55
N LEU A 317 7.69 -5.92 -9.25
CA LEU A 317 6.35 -6.02 -8.63
C LEU A 317 6.30 -7.08 -7.53
N GLN A 318 6.92 -8.24 -7.73
CA GLN A 318 6.92 -9.30 -6.72
C GLN A 318 7.81 -8.94 -5.51
N PRO A 319 9.06 -8.46 -5.67
CA PRO A 319 9.92 -8.12 -4.53
C PRO A 319 9.44 -6.92 -3.70
N TYR A 320 8.83 -5.90 -4.31
CA TYR A 320 8.48 -4.64 -3.62
C TYR A 320 6.99 -4.46 -3.35
N LEU A 321 6.11 -4.92 -4.25
CA LEU A 321 4.66 -4.74 -4.13
C LEU A 321 3.90 -6.01 -3.74
N GLY A 322 4.55 -7.19 -3.83
CA GLY A 322 3.93 -8.47 -3.54
C GLY A 322 3.42 -8.58 -2.10
N ASP A 323 4.20 -8.09 -1.15
CA ASP A 323 3.86 -8.16 0.28
C ASP A 323 2.76 -7.17 0.64
N ALA A 324 2.80 -5.96 0.06
CA ALA A 324 1.72 -4.98 0.20
C ALA A 324 0.39 -5.55 -0.33
N ALA A 325 0.42 -6.20 -1.51
CA ALA A 325 -0.76 -6.85 -2.07
C ALA A 325 -1.35 -7.92 -1.14
N ARG A 326 -0.50 -8.73 -0.49
CA ARG A 326 -0.96 -9.74 0.48
C ARG A 326 -1.47 -9.12 1.77
N TYR A 327 -0.82 -8.08 2.27
CA TYR A 327 -1.21 -7.43 3.54
C TYR A 327 -2.53 -6.67 3.40
N PHE A 328 -2.71 -5.85 2.37
CA PHE A 328 -3.90 -5.01 2.26
C PHE A 328 -5.13 -5.74 1.73
N ARG A 329 -4.95 -6.85 1.00
CA ARG A 329 -6.08 -7.59 0.42
C ARG A 329 -6.82 -8.41 1.47
N GLY A 330 -8.10 -8.09 1.68
CA GLY A 330 -9.02 -8.73 2.64
C GLY A 330 -9.45 -10.17 2.32
N SER A 331 -8.66 -10.93 1.54
CA SER A 331 -8.98 -12.33 1.22
C SER A 331 -8.87 -13.21 2.48
N PRO A 332 -9.75 -14.21 2.69
CA PRO A 332 -9.67 -15.12 3.83
C PRO A 332 -8.29 -15.79 4.02
N ALA A 333 -7.60 -16.11 2.91
CA ALA A 333 -6.25 -16.68 2.95
C ALA A 333 -5.21 -15.73 3.56
N ASN A 334 -5.39 -14.41 3.42
CA ASN A 334 -4.47 -13.40 3.92
C ASN A 334 -4.77 -12.99 5.38
N VAL A 335 -5.99 -13.28 5.88
CA VAL A 335 -6.37 -12.96 7.28
C VAL A 335 -5.51 -13.74 8.27
N ALA A 336 -5.23 -15.02 7.99
CA ALA A 336 -4.38 -15.86 8.84
C ALA A 336 -2.96 -15.29 8.96
N VAL A 337 -2.36 -14.92 7.82
CA VAL A 337 -1.02 -14.32 7.77
C VAL A 337 -0.97 -13.00 8.52
N ARG A 338 -1.92 -12.08 8.26
CA ARG A 338 -2.00 -10.81 9.00
C ARG A 338 -2.14 -11.00 10.50
N ARG A 339 -2.94 -11.98 10.91
CA ARG A 339 -3.12 -12.30 12.34
C ARG A 339 -1.82 -12.82 12.95
N ALA A 340 -1.07 -13.65 12.23
CA ALA A 340 0.24 -14.14 12.68
C ALA A 340 1.23 -12.99 12.84
N ILE A 341 1.37 -12.13 11.81
CA ILE A 341 2.27 -10.95 11.83
C ILE A 341 1.91 -10.03 13.00
N ARG A 342 0.62 -9.68 13.16
CA ARG A 342 0.19 -8.82 14.28
C ARG A 342 0.42 -9.48 15.64
N LYS A 343 0.25 -10.79 15.75
CA LYS A 343 0.52 -11.51 17.01
C LYS A 343 1.99 -11.41 17.35
N GLU A 344 2.88 -11.79 16.44
CA GLU A 344 4.33 -11.74 16.64
C GLU A 344 4.84 -10.32 16.94
N ALA A 345 4.31 -9.32 16.23
CA ALA A 345 4.61 -7.92 16.45
C ALA A 345 4.23 -7.48 17.88
N VAL A 346 2.99 -7.79 18.30
CA VAL A 346 2.52 -7.43 19.65
C VAL A 346 3.26 -8.20 20.73
N ASP A 347 3.53 -9.49 20.54
CA ASP A 347 4.26 -10.33 21.51
C ASP A 347 5.72 -9.85 21.64
N THR A 348 6.34 -9.39 20.56
CA THR A 348 7.67 -8.76 20.58
C THR A 348 7.64 -7.44 21.35
N LEU A 349 6.66 -6.58 21.09
CA LEU A 349 6.52 -5.32 21.82
C LEU A 349 6.25 -5.55 23.31
N ASP A 350 5.44 -6.54 23.66
CA ASP A 350 5.15 -6.91 25.06
C ASP A 350 6.40 -7.40 25.79
N ARG A 351 7.23 -8.23 25.14
CA ARG A 351 8.52 -8.67 25.69
C ARG A 351 9.43 -7.48 26.00
N LEU A 352 9.51 -6.49 25.11
CA LEU A 352 10.31 -5.29 25.37
C LEU A 352 9.80 -4.51 26.59
N HIS A 353 8.49 -4.32 26.72
CA HIS A 353 7.89 -3.61 27.84
C HIS A 353 8.03 -4.33 29.19
N THR A 354 7.92 -5.66 29.19
CA THR A 354 7.93 -6.48 30.42
C THR A 354 9.33 -6.91 30.85
N SER A 355 10.33 -6.82 29.98
CA SER A 355 11.72 -7.25 30.24
C SER A 355 12.38 -6.63 31.48
N GLY A 356 11.93 -5.44 31.91
CA GLY A 356 12.55 -4.67 33.00
C GLY A 356 13.85 -3.96 32.63
N LYS A 357 14.45 -4.27 31.47
CA LYS A 357 15.74 -3.72 31.04
C LYS A 357 15.65 -2.31 30.45
N TYR A 358 14.50 -1.98 29.88
CA TYR A 358 14.30 -0.75 29.10
C TYR A 358 13.43 0.26 29.84
N ASP A 359 13.73 1.54 29.71
CA ASP A 359 12.82 2.65 30.07
C ASP A 359 12.38 3.50 28.88
N ARG A 360 12.94 3.23 27.70
CA ARG A 360 12.64 3.90 26.46
C ARG A 360 12.63 2.91 25.31
N ILE A 361 11.57 2.97 24.50
CA ILE A 361 11.46 2.24 23.24
C ILE A 361 11.29 3.25 22.10
N VAL A 362 12.06 3.07 21.03
CA VAL A 362 11.98 3.82 19.77
C VAL A 362 11.64 2.82 18.66
N ILE A 363 10.57 3.08 17.92
CA ILE A 363 10.19 2.26 16.76
C ILE A 363 10.66 2.97 15.49
N VAL A 364 11.47 2.29 14.69
CA VAL A 364 11.90 2.76 13.37
C VAL A 364 11.31 1.82 12.33
N ALA A 365 10.36 2.31 11.55
CA ALA A 365 9.63 1.50 10.59
C ALA A 365 9.82 2.01 9.17
N HIS A 366 9.92 1.09 8.21
CA HIS A 366 10.09 1.43 6.79
C HIS A 366 8.96 0.85 5.94
N SER A 367 8.49 1.61 4.94
CA SER A 367 7.54 1.13 3.91
C SER A 367 6.30 0.45 4.51
N LEU A 368 5.97 -0.79 4.11
CA LEU A 368 4.87 -1.60 4.70
C LEU A 368 5.05 -1.84 6.21
N GLY A 369 6.29 -1.89 6.69
CA GLY A 369 6.63 -2.00 8.10
C GLY A 369 6.06 -0.86 8.93
N CYS A 370 5.81 0.31 8.34
CA CYS A 370 5.11 1.42 8.99
C CYS A 370 3.66 1.05 9.32
N VAL A 371 2.97 0.33 8.43
CA VAL A 371 1.60 -0.14 8.67
C VAL A 371 1.58 -1.24 9.71
N VAL A 372 2.50 -2.20 9.61
CA VAL A 372 2.66 -3.28 10.61
C VAL A 372 2.92 -2.69 11.99
N SER A 373 3.80 -1.69 12.08
CA SER A 373 4.14 -1.00 13.33
C SER A 373 2.98 -0.18 13.88
N TYR A 374 2.23 0.52 13.02
CA TYR A 374 1.03 1.24 13.41
C TYR A 374 -0.04 0.29 13.99
N ASP A 375 -0.30 -0.83 13.31
CA ASP A 375 -1.22 -1.87 13.79
C ASP A 375 -0.72 -2.50 15.10
N MET A 376 0.59 -2.76 15.22
CA MET A 376 1.23 -3.28 16.44
C MET A 376 1.05 -2.33 17.62
N LEU A 377 1.37 -1.04 17.45
CA LEU A 377 1.27 -0.03 18.49
C LEU A 377 -0.18 0.14 18.95
N ARG A 378 -1.11 0.27 18.00
CA ARG A 378 -2.55 0.36 18.28
C ARG A 378 -3.04 -0.88 19.03
N ALA A 379 -2.73 -2.08 18.53
CA ALA A 379 -3.22 -3.33 19.11
C ALA A 379 -2.62 -3.59 20.50
N TYR A 380 -1.35 -3.26 20.71
CA TYR A 380 -0.71 -3.39 22.01
C TYR A 380 -1.24 -2.36 23.00
N PHE A 381 -1.33 -1.08 22.61
CA PHE A 381 -1.85 -0.01 23.47
C PHE A 381 -3.27 -0.31 23.95
N SER A 382 -4.15 -0.78 23.05
CA SER A 382 -5.51 -1.18 23.42
C SER A 382 -5.58 -2.35 24.41
N ARG A 383 -4.51 -3.15 24.57
CA ARG A 383 -4.44 -4.22 25.59
C ARG A 383 -3.98 -3.70 26.95
N VAL A 384 -3.19 -2.62 26.98
CA VAL A 384 -2.53 -2.15 28.20
C VAL A 384 -3.10 -0.85 28.75
N CYS A 385 -3.88 -0.09 27.98
CA CYS A 385 -4.38 1.24 28.37
C CYS A 385 -5.17 1.23 29.68
N ASP A 386 -5.97 0.20 29.93
CA ASP A 386 -6.78 0.05 31.15
C ASP A 386 -5.95 -0.37 32.37
N GLU A 387 -4.73 -0.89 32.14
CA GLU A 387 -3.78 -1.35 33.15
C GLU A 387 -2.66 -0.32 33.43
N LEU A 388 -2.70 0.85 32.79
CA LEU A 388 -1.76 1.94 33.03
C LEU A 388 -1.96 2.56 34.42
N PRO A 389 -0.95 3.28 34.95
CA PRO A 389 -1.07 3.95 36.24
C PRO A 389 -2.28 4.91 36.27
N PRO A 390 -3.00 5.00 37.41
CA PRO A 390 -4.08 5.95 37.58
C PRO A 390 -3.65 7.38 37.28
N VAL A 391 -4.53 8.14 36.62
CA VAL A 391 -4.30 9.54 36.21
C VAL A 391 -3.77 10.41 37.35
N ALA A 392 -4.27 10.22 38.58
CA ALA A 392 -3.85 10.99 39.75
C ALA A 392 -2.35 10.85 40.11
N LEU A 393 -1.69 9.76 39.68
CA LEU A 393 -0.24 9.57 39.86
C LEU A 393 0.59 10.20 38.74
N LEU A 394 -0.06 10.65 37.66
CA LEU A 394 0.56 11.17 36.45
C LEU A 394 0.30 12.67 36.26
N ASP A 395 -0.45 13.29 37.16
CA ASP A 395 -0.64 14.74 37.21
C ASP A 395 0.61 15.44 37.78
N PRO A 396 0.93 16.68 37.31
CA PRO A 396 0.10 17.52 36.45
C PRO A 396 0.22 17.26 34.94
N GLU A 397 1.25 16.55 34.47
CA GLU A 397 1.56 16.42 33.04
C GLU A 397 0.42 15.77 32.26
N PHE A 398 -0.25 14.78 32.87
CA PHE A 398 -1.43 14.16 32.27
C PHE A 398 -2.54 15.18 32.01
N SER A 399 -2.98 15.91 33.04
CA SER A 399 -4.09 16.88 32.91
C SER A 399 -3.79 17.99 31.91
N GLU A 400 -2.53 18.38 31.77
CA GLU A 400 -2.13 19.40 30.80
C GLU A 400 -2.29 18.96 29.34
N ILE A 401 -1.98 17.70 29.02
CA ILE A 401 -2.20 17.14 27.67
C ILE A 401 -3.69 16.86 27.47
N ASP A 402 -4.33 16.24 28.45
CA ASP A 402 -5.70 15.75 28.33
C ASP A 402 -6.74 16.88 28.21
N ARG A 403 -6.45 18.06 28.76
CA ARG A 403 -7.29 19.28 28.63
C ARG A 403 -6.84 20.20 27.49
N ALA A 404 -5.80 19.87 26.75
CA ALA A 404 -5.35 20.68 25.63
C ALA A 404 -6.42 20.69 24.52
N THR A 405 -6.61 21.83 23.86
CA THR A 405 -7.60 21.98 22.77
C THR A 405 -7.07 21.49 21.43
N TRP A 406 -6.09 20.58 21.43
CA TRP A 406 -5.45 20.08 20.22
C TRP A 406 -6.39 19.12 19.47
N GLN A 407 -6.47 19.29 18.15
CA GLN A 407 -7.29 18.47 17.26
C GLN A 407 -6.47 18.07 16.02
N PRO A 408 -6.76 16.93 15.38
CA PRO A 408 -6.00 16.45 14.24
C PRO A 408 -6.26 17.24 12.94
N GLU A 409 -7.42 17.88 12.77
CA GLU A 409 -7.77 18.56 11.53
C GLU A 409 -7.13 19.95 11.35
N PRO A 410 -7.13 20.85 12.36
CA PRO A 410 -6.54 22.18 12.23
C PRO A 410 -5.01 22.12 12.08
N ILE A 411 -4.43 23.07 11.36
CA ILE A 411 -2.98 23.21 11.27
C ILE A 411 -2.43 23.46 12.68
N ALA A 412 -1.48 22.62 13.10
CA ALA A 412 -0.82 22.74 14.39
C ALA A 412 0.39 23.66 14.28
N PRO A 413 0.44 24.79 15.02
CA PRO A 413 1.63 25.63 15.11
C PRO A 413 2.85 24.85 15.59
N ALA A 414 4.05 25.27 15.18
CA ALA A 414 5.31 24.64 15.61
C ALA A 414 5.46 24.56 17.15
N ASN A 415 4.96 25.57 17.87
CA ASN A 415 4.97 25.61 19.33
C ASN A 415 4.07 24.51 19.94
N ASP A 416 2.90 24.25 19.37
CA ASP A 416 1.98 23.21 19.86
C ASP A 416 2.57 21.82 19.64
N LYS A 417 3.20 21.60 18.47
CA LYS A 417 3.98 20.38 18.18
C LYS A 417 5.09 20.18 19.22
N ARG A 418 5.81 21.25 19.57
CA ARG A 418 6.89 21.23 20.55
C ARG A 418 6.37 20.87 21.94
N GLN A 419 5.31 21.54 22.39
CA GLN A 419 4.67 21.29 23.67
C GLN A 419 4.14 19.86 23.79
N LEU A 420 3.41 19.34 22.80
CA LEU A 420 2.91 17.97 22.84
C LEU A 420 4.07 16.97 22.97
N ARG A 421 5.14 17.13 22.18
CA ARG A 421 6.29 16.22 22.19
C ARG A 421 7.05 16.23 23.51
N GLU A 422 7.26 17.42 24.09
CA GLU A 422 7.91 17.59 25.39
C GLU A 422 7.08 16.96 26.51
N LYS A 423 5.79 17.30 26.58
CA LYS A 423 4.88 16.77 27.60
C LYS A 423 4.67 15.26 27.46
N ALA A 424 4.54 14.74 26.24
CA ALA A 424 4.44 13.31 25.99
C ALA A 424 5.67 12.55 26.49
N ARG A 425 6.88 13.07 26.23
CA ARG A 425 8.13 12.45 26.71
C ARG A 425 8.21 12.43 28.24
N LEU A 426 7.80 13.51 28.89
CA LEU A 426 7.75 13.62 30.35
C LEU A 426 6.72 12.66 30.95
N LEU A 427 5.52 12.60 30.37
CA LEU A 427 4.45 11.70 30.83
C LEU A 427 4.87 10.22 30.73
N VAL A 428 5.50 9.82 29.62
CA VAL A 428 6.06 8.45 29.49
C VAL A 428 7.17 8.20 30.51
N ALA A 429 8.02 9.19 30.80
CA ALA A 429 9.04 9.07 31.85
C ALA A 429 8.44 8.94 33.26
N ASN A 430 7.32 9.62 33.54
CA ASN A 430 6.56 9.52 34.78
C ASN A 430 5.91 8.14 34.92
N ILE A 431 5.28 7.63 33.84
CA ILE A 431 4.76 6.25 33.78
C ILE A 431 5.88 5.27 34.09
N ALA A 432 7.01 5.35 33.39
CA ALA A 432 8.16 4.48 33.63
C ALA A 432 8.73 4.61 35.05
N GLY A 433 8.58 5.78 35.68
CA GLY A 433 8.98 6.06 37.06
C GLY A 433 8.15 5.32 38.10
N VAL A 434 6.84 5.23 37.90
CA VAL A 434 5.92 4.53 38.81
C VAL A 434 5.79 3.02 38.50
N THR A 435 6.39 2.56 37.40
CA THR A 435 6.35 1.15 37.00
C THR A 435 7.73 0.53 36.90
N VAL A 436 8.46 0.77 35.82
CA VAL A 436 9.68 0.02 35.49
C VAL A 436 10.85 0.44 36.39
N LYS A 437 10.85 1.65 36.97
CA LYS A 437 11.85 2.08 37.97
C LYS A 437 11.70 1.38 39.32
N LEU A 438 10.58 0.69 39.55
CA LEU A 438 10.40 -0.17 40.70
C LEU A 438 10.86 -1.61 40.41
N PRO A 439 11.32 -2.36 41.43
CA PRO A 439 11.58 -3.79 41.35
C PRO A 439 10.37 -4.53 40.78
N ILE A 440 10.60 -5.59 40.00
CA ILE A 440 9.53 -6.34 39.28
C ILE A 440 8.39 -6.77 40.23
N GLU A 441 8.74 -7.19 41.45
CA GLU A 441 7.81 -7.65 42.49
C GLU A 441 6.87 -6.55 43.00
N GLU A 442 7.26 -5.28 42.89
CA GLU A 442 6.49 -4.12 43.36
C GLU A 442 5.64 -3.49 42.24
N ARG A 443 5.77 -3.97 40.99
CA ARG A 443 5.06 -3.43 39.83
C ARG A 443 3.59 -3.81 39.88
N ARG A 444 2.74 -2.81 40.13
CA ARG A 444 1.27 -2.98 40.17
C ARG A 444 0.56 -2.63 38.87
N PHE A 445 1.24 -1.94 37.96
CA PHE A 445 0.68 -1.41 36.72
C PHE A 445 1.55 -1.80 35.52
N LYS A 446 0.92 -1.85 34.35
CA LYS A 446 1.65 -1.95 33.08
C LYS A 446 2.22 -0.59 32.70
N SER A 447 3.19 -0.63 31.79
CA SER A 447 3.92 0.55 31.35
C SER A 447 3.70 0.76 29.86
N TRP A 448 3.64 2.02 29.46
CA TRP A 448 3.87 2.40 28.07
C TRP A 448 5.26 3.02 27.98
N LEU A 449 6.17 2.41 27.20
CA LEU A 449 7.57 2.85 27.10
C LEU A 449 7.93 3.37 25.71
N VAL A 450 7.01 3.31 24.74
CA VAL A 450 7.25 3.81 23.39
C VAL A 450 7.20 5.33 23.40
N THR A 451 8.35 5.94 23.14
CA THR A 451 8.52 7.40 23.13
C THR A 451 8.47 7.98 21.73
N ASP A 452 8.93 7.22 20.74
CA ASP A 452 9.13 7.68 19.37
C ASP A 452 8.65 6.62 18.38
N PHE A 453 7.85 7.06 17.42
CA PHE A 453 7.51 6.33 16.21
C PHE A 453 8.06 7.09 15.01
N VAL A 454 9.15 6.55 14.44
CA VAL A 454 9.84 7.12 13.28
C VAL A 454 9.47 6.30 12.06
N THR A 455 8.78 6.91 11.09
CA THR A 455 8.37 6.26 9.85
C THR A 455 9.20 6.74 8.67
N LEU A 456 9.66 5.80 7.84
CA LEU A 456 10.52 6.02 6.68
C LEU A 456 9.80 5.53 5.42
N GLY A 457 9.54 6.41 4.46
CA GLY A 457 8.90 6.02 3.19
C GLY A 457 7.52 5.37 3.40
N SER A 458 6.74 5.91 4.33
CA SER A 458 5.56 5.24 4.87
C SER A 458 4.44 5.04 3.85
N ALA A 459 4.01 3.78 3.68
CA ALA A 459 2.82 3.44 2.89
C ALA A 459 1.51 3.98 3.49
N LEU A 460 1.53 4.43 4.77
CA LEU A 460 0.39 5.11 5.39
C LEU A 460 0.04 6.43 4.68
N SER A 461 0.92 6.97 3.85
CA SER A 461 0.64 8.12 2.98
C SER A 461 -0.54 7.86 2.03
N HIS A 462 -0.85 6.58 1.79
CA HIS A 462 -1.96 6.10 0.96
C HIS A 462 -3.05 5.40 1.79
N ALA A 463 -3.19 5.71 3.09
CA ALA A 463 -4.10 5.01 4.01
C ALA A 463 -5.56 4.97 3.51
N TYR A 464 -6.08 6.05 2.90
CA TYR A 464 -7.43 6.04 2.31
C TYR A 464 -7.61 4.92 1.27
N PHE A 465 -6.57 4.56 0.53
CA PHE A 465 -6.64 3.50 -0.48
C PHE A 465 -6.41 2.11 0.08
N LEU A 466 -5.49 2.02 1.02
CA LEU A 466 -4.96 0.74 1.47
C LEU A 466 -5.76 0.19 2.66
N MET A 467 -6.36 1.06 3.47
CA MET A 467 -6.99 0.72 4.74
C MET A 467 -8.50 0.99 4.79
N CYS A 468 -9.03 1.82 3.89
CA CYS A 468 -10.47 2.11 3.83
C CYS A 468 -11.18 1.35 2.72
N GLU A 469 -12.48 1.13 2.93
CA GLU A 469 -13.36 0.45 1.98
C GLU A 469 -14.34 1.46 1.40
N GLU A 470 -14.61 1.37 0.10
CA GLU A 470 -15.73 2.10 -0.48
C GLU A 470 -17.02 1.50 0.08
N ALA A 471 -17.78 2.29 0.84
CA ALA A 471 -19.11 1.88 1.27
C ALA A 471 -19.90 1.41 0.04
N LYS A 472 -20.47 0.19 0.12
CA LYS A 472 -21.43 -0.26 -0.89
C LYS A 472 -22.51 0.81 -0.97
N LYS A 473 -22.96 1.10 -2.18
CA LYS A 473 -24.07 2.01 -2.43
C LYS A 473 -25.31 1.35 -1.81
N ASP A 474 -25.56 1.59 -0.53
CA ASP A 474 -26.81 1.20 0.08
C ASP A 474 -27.89 2.07 -0.56
N ASP A 475 -28.92 1.45 -1.11
CA ASP A 475 -30.03 2.09 -1.82
C ASP A 475 -30.89 3.01 -0.91
N GLY A 476 -30.43 3.35 0.29
CA GLY A 476 -31.20 4.08 1.31
C GLY A 476 -30.50 5.28 1.96
N ASP A 477 -29.22 5.58 1.67
CA ASP A 477 -28.45 6.57 2.44
C ASP A 477 -28.40 7.99 1.82
N ASP A 478 -29.49 8.38 1.14
CA ASP A 478 -29.73 9.76 0.70
C ASP A 478 -30.12 10.70 1.88
N ALA A 479 -30.24 10.17 3.10
CA ALA A 479 -30.75 10.88 4.27
C ALA A 479 -29.70 11.74 5.01
N ALA A 480 -28.40 11.50 4.83
CA ALA A 480 -27.33 12.29 5.45
C ALA A 480 -26.84 13.46 4.55
N ARG A 481 -27.72 13.96 3.67
CA ARG A 481 -27.38 14.98 2.67
C ARG A 481 -27.51 16.39 3.25
N VAL A 482 -26.39 17.12 3.30
CA VAL A 482 -26.42 18.59 3.48
C VAL A 482 -26.95 19.22 2.18
N PRO A 483 -28.06 19.99 2.21
CA PRO A 483 -28.60 20.63 1.02
C PRO A 483 -27.66 21.75 0.53
N GLY A 484 -27.13 21.64 -0.69
CA GLY A 484 -26.42 22.74 -1.37
C GLY A 484 -25.00 22.42 -1.87
N GLU A 485 -24.38 21.33 -1.42
CA GLU A 485 -23.08 20.91 -1.97
C GLU A 485 -23.25 20.16 -3.31
N PRO A 486 -22.42 20.47 -4.33
CA PRO A 486 -22.45 19.75 -5.59
C PRO A 486 -22.10 18.28 -5.36
N VAL A 487 -22.90 17.38 -5.93
CA VAL A 487 -22.66 15.92 -5.90
C VAL A 487 -21.43 15.62 -6.77
N GLN A 488 -20.24 15.77 -6.20
CA GLN A 488 -19.07 15.09 -6.73
C GLN A 488 -19.18 13.63 -6.30
N ASN A 489 -19.70 12.81 -7.20
CA ASN A 489 -19.69 11.35 -7.15
C ASN A 489 -18.24 10.82 -7.24
N ASP A 490 -17.35 11.32 -6.40
CA ASP A 490 -15.96 10.91 -6.35
C ASP A 490 -15.80 9.78 -5.31
N GLY A 491 -15.00 8.77 -5.64
CA GLY A 491 -14.67 7.70 -4.69
C GLY A 491 -13.80 8.20 -3.53
N HIS A 492 -13.16 9.37 -3.66
CA HIS A 492 -12.27 9.93 -2.64
C HIS A 492 -13.02 10.32 -1.38
N GLN A 493 -14.15 11.01 -1.52
CA GLN A 493 -14.98 11.49 -0.43
C GLN A 493 -15.49 10.29 0.36
N ARG A 494 -15.92 9.22 -0.30
CA ARG A 494 -16.36 8.00 0.39
C ARG A 494 -15.24 7.34 1.21
N LEU A 495 -14.03 7.21 0.63
CA LEU A 495 -12.87 6.68 1.37
C LEU A 495 -12.45 7.60 2.53
N ARG A 496 -12.51 8.93 2.34
CA ARG A 496 -12.24 9.91 3.40
C ARG A 496 -13.29 9.86 4.51
N MET A 497 -14.56 9.64 4.17
CA MET A 497 -15.65 9.47 5.12
C MET A 497 -15.50 8.17 5.91
N ASP A 498 -15.13 7.06 5.26
CA ASP A 498 -14.81 5.79 5.95
C ASP A 498 -13.64 5.97 6.92
N PHE A 499 -12.56 6.64 6.49
CA PHE A 499 -11.45 6.97 7.37
C PHE A 499 -11.88 7.83 8.57
N LYS A 500 -12.65 8.89 8.32
CA LYS A 500 -13.15 9.77 9.38
C LYS A 500 -14.00 9.00 10.39
N ARG A 501 -14.92 8.15 9.92
CA ARG A 501 -15.73 7.26 10.77
C ARG A 501 -14.83 6.38 11.64
N ARG A 502 -13.80 5.77 11.05
CA ARG A 502 -12.85 4.90 11.78
C ARG A 502 -12.00 5.67 12.80
N VAL A 503 -11.71 6.95 12.57
CA VAL A 503 -11.07 7.83 13.57
C VAL A 503 -12.04 8.12 14.72
N GLU A 504 -13.30 8.43 14.42
CA GLU A 504 -14.36 8.69 15.41
C GLU A 504 -14.70 7.45 16.25
N GLU A 505 -14.62 6.25 15.66
CA GLU A 505 -14.75 4.97 16.35
C GLU A 505 -13.50 4.57 17.15
N ARG A 506 -12.46 5.42 17.18
CA ARG A 506 -11.13 5.15 17.75
C ARG A 506 -10.48 3.88 17.18
N GLU A 507 -10.89 3.50 15.97
CA GLU A 507 -10.24 2.45 15.20
C GLU A 507 -8.90 2.96 14.67
N PHE A 508 -8.83 4.18 14.16
CA PHE A 508 -7.59 4.77 13.67
C PHE A 508 -7.08 5.88 14.60
N PRO A 509 -6.09 5.60 15.47
CA PRO A 509 -5.47 6.65 16.28
C PRO A 509 -4.74 7.69 15.43
N THR A 510 -4.99 8.97 15.73
CA THR A 510 -4.39 10.15 15.08
C THR A 510 -3.41 10.87 16.01
N CYS A 511 -2.53 11.71 15.47
CA CYS A 511 -1.61 12.55 16.23
C CYS A 511 -1.91 14.05 15.95
N PRO A 512 -2.50 14.79 16.89
CA PRO A 512 -2.87 14.39 18.25
C PRO A 512 -4.11 13.46 18.21
N PRO A 513 -4.42 12.76 19.32
CA PRO A 513 -5.63 11.95 19.40
C PRO A 513 -6.87 12.78 19.08
N LYS A 514 -7.89 12.15 18.49
CA LYS A 514 -9.17 12.82 18.29
C LYS A 514 -9.91 12.91 19.62
N GLN A 515 -10.07 14.13 20.14
CA GLN A 515 -10.96 14.37 21.26
C GLN A 515 -12.41 14.24 20.79
N LEU A 516 -13.19 13.45 21.52
CA LEU A 516 -14.62 13.23 21.30
C LEU A 516 -15.39 13.86 22.47
N ASP A 517 -16.58 14.38 22.21
CA ASP A 517 -17.34 15.33 23.05
C ASP A 517 -17.10 15.25 24.57
N ASN A 518 -17.45 14.13 25.21
CA ASN A 518 -17.42 13.98 26.67
C ASN A 518 -16.08 13.49 27.22
N ASP A 519 -15.11 13.24 26.34
CA ASP A 519 -13.82 12.67 26.68
C ASP A 519 -12.72 13.77 26.61
N GLY A 520 -11.65 13.56 27.37
CA GLY A 520 -10.41 14.31 27.18
C GLY A 520 -9.65 13.82 25.94
N LEU A 521 -8.49 14.43 25.71
CA LEU A 521 -7.60 14.03 24.61
C LEU A 521 -7.00 12.63 24.83
N LEU A 522 -6.83 12.21 26.08
CA LEU A 522 -6.19 10.94 26.46
C LEU A 522 -7.12 10.00 27.21
N ALA A 523 -8.08 10.52 27.97
CA ALA A 523 -8.91 9.73 28.86
C ALA A 523 -10.40 10.03 28.77
N PHE A 524 -11.18 9.07 29.22
CA PHE A 524 -12.63 9.17 29.41
C PHE A 524 -12.99 8.85 30.85
N ASP A 525 -14.15 9.32 31.29
CA ASP A 525 -14.70 8.98 32.60
C ASP A 525 -15.47 7.66 32.50
N ASN A 526 -14.92 6.59 33.09
CA ASN A 526 -15.58 5.30 33.07
C ASN A 526 -16.75 5.31 34.05
N TRP A 527 -17.97 5.23 33.52
CA TRP A 527 -19.20 5.28 34.31
C TRP A 527 -19.34 4.11 35.31
N LYS A 528 -18.70 2.97 35.05
CA LYS A 528 -18.75 1.77 35.91
C LYS A 528 -17.80 1.88 37.09
N THR A 529 -16.56 2.29 36.86
CA THR A 529 -15.53 2.39 37.91
C THR A 529 -15.51 3.75 38.59
N LYS A 530 -16.17 4.77 38.00
CA LYS A 530 -16.11 6.18 38.42
C LYS A 530 -14.68 6.72 38.47
N THR A 531 -13.79 6.17 37.66
CA THR A 531 -12.40 6.58 37.53
C THR A 531 -12.12 7.07 36.12
N ARG A 532 -11.19 8.02 36.02
CA ARG A 532 -10.69 8.50 34.73
C ARG A 532 -9.63 7.52 34.22
N GLN A 533 -9.82 7.03 33.00
CA GLN A 533 -8.98 5.98 32.39
C GLN A 533 -8.58 6.35 30.97
N PHE A 534 -7.39 5.94 30.55
CA PHE A 534 -6.94 6.14 29.17
C PHE A 534 -7.90 5.46 28.19
N HIS A 535 -8.31 6.16 27.13
CA HIS A 535 -9.00 5.49 26.02
C HIS A 535 -7.99 4.87 25.06
N ASN A 536 -8.40 3.81 24.37
CA ASN A 536 -7.60 3.09 23.37
C ASN A 536 -7.03 3.98 22.23
N GLY A 537 -7.68 5.11 21.91
CA GLY A 537 -7.20 6.08 20.91
C GLY A 537 -6.07 7.02 21.38
N ALA A 538 -5.65 6.98 22.66
CA ALA A 538 -4.76 7.99 23.26
C ALA A 538 -3.27 7.86 22.88
N LEU A 539 -2.92 6.78 22.18
CA LEU A 539 -1.57 6.37 21.80
C LEU A 539 -0.64 7.52 21.37
N PHE A 540 -1.06 8.32 20.39
CA PHE A 540 -0.23 9.40 19.82
C PHE A 540 -0.37 10.74 20.54
N GLY A 541 -0.98 10.74 21.73
CA GLY A 541 -0.78 11.78 22.73
C GLY A 541 0.39 11.46 23.67
N LEU A 542 0.83 10.18 23.71
CA LEU A 542 1.97 9.70 24.50
C LEU A 542 3.22 9.44 23.66
N THR A 543 3.04 9.12 22.38
CA THR A 543 4.11 8.72 21.48
C THR A 543 4.36 9.81 20.44
N ARG A 544 5.60 10.28 20.32
CA ARG A 544 6.01 11.27 19.30
C ARG A 544 6.04 10.59 17.93
N TRP A 545 5.36 11.17 16.95
CA TRP A 545 5.38 10.66 15.58
C TRP A 545 6.21 11.58 14.68
N THR A 546 7.27 11.02 14.09
CA THR A 546 8.12 11.70 13.10
C THR A 546 8.09 10.90 11.80
N ASN A 547 7.78 11.54 10.68
CA ASN A 547 7.73 10.90 9.37
C ASN A 547 8.77 11.51 8.44
N ILE A 548 9.68 10.69 7.92
CA ILE A 548 10.73 11.10 6.98
C ILE A 548 10.38 10.53 5.62
N TYR A 549 10.30 11.39 4.60
CA TYR A 549 9.95 10.98 3.24
C TYR A 549 10.76 11.71 2.17
N PHE A 550 10.97 11.07 1.02
CA PHE A 550 11.52 11.75 -0.15
C PHE A 550 10.35 12.31 -0.96
N PRO A 551 10.26 13.64 -1.19
CA PRO A 551 9.25 14.21 -2.07
C PRO A 551 9.30 13.57 -3.46
N ILE A 552 8.12 13.36 -4.05
CA ILE A 552 8.03 12.91 -5.44
C ILE A 552 8.00 14.14 -6.35
N GLU A 553 9.00 14.28 -7.22
CA GLU A 553 9.00 15.34 -8.22
C GLU A 553 8.26 14.87 -9.48
N GLN A 554 8.57 13.66 -9.97
CA GLN A 554 7.96 13.08 -11.17
C GLN A 554 8.00 11.54 -11.12
N ILE A 555 6.85 10.86 -11.21
CA ILE A 555 6.70 9.39 -11.39
C ILE A 555 7.68 8.50 -10.56
N PHE A 556 8.94 8.34 -11.00
CA PHE A 556 9.99 7.52 -10.37
C PHE A 556 11.15 8.32 -9.72
N TRP A 557 11.14 9.65 -9.81
CA TRP A 557 12.08 10.56 -9.17
C TRP A 557 11.54 10.93 -7.79
N GLY A 558 12.20 10.38 -6.76
CA GLY A 558 11.76 10.44 -5.36
C GLY A 558 11.22 9.10 -4.85
N ASP A 559 10.35 9.16 -3.84
CA ASP A 559 9.66 8.00 -3.28
C ASP A 559 8.17 8.03 -3.64
N ALA A 560 7.73 7.09 -4.47
CA ALA A 560 6.34 6.95 -4.88
C ALA A 560 5.44 6.30 -3.81
N ILE A 561 6.02 5.62 -2.83
CA ILE A 561 5.32 4.93 -1.75
C ILE A 561 5.20 5.89 -0.54
N GLY A 562 6.31 6.54 -0.19
CA GLY A 562 6.38 7.51 0.90
C GLY A 562 5.70 8.85 0.60
N GLY A 563 5.43 9.61 1.66
CA GLY A 563 4.91 10.97 1.54
C GLY A 563 4.48 11.54 2.90
N PRO A 564 3.98 12.79 2.96
CA PRO A 564 3.51 13.38 4.22
C PRO A 564 2.35 12.61 4.83
N LEU A 565 2.34 12.46 6.15
CA LEU A 565 1.30 11.78 6.93
C LEU A 565 0.42 12.74 7.70
N ALA A 566 0.92 13.94 8.04
CA ALA A 566 0.20 14.94 8.83
C ALA A 566 -1.17 15.33 8.24
N PRO A 567 -1.36 15.45 6.91
CA PRO A 567 -2.67 15.72 6.34
C PRO A 567 -3.71 14.60 6.52
N ILE A 568 -3.27 13.37 6.85
CA ILE A 568 -4.14 12.18 6.94
C ILE A 568 -4.36 11.79 8.39
N PHE A 569 -3.27 11.61 9.15
CA PHE A 569 -3.29 11.10 10.53
C PHE A 569 -3.21 12.21 11.58
N GLY A 570 -3.13 13.47 11.18
CA GLY A 570 -3.23 14.62 12.09
C GLY A 570 -2.01 15.53 12.07
N ARG A 571 -2.26 16.82 12.29
CA ARG A 571 -1.27 17.88 12.05
C ARG A 571 -0.15 17.97 13.07
N HIS A 572 -0.14 17.17 14.14
CA HIS A 572 0.99 17.14 15.09
C HIS A 572 2.10 16.15 14.69
N ILE A 573 1.89 15.35 13.64
CA ILE A 573 2.97 14.58 13.02
C ILE A 573 3.99 15.55 12.43
N VAL A 574 5.28 15.31 12.71
CA VAL A 574 6.37 16.07 12.12
C VAL A 574 6.78 15.36 10.82
N ASP A 575 6.26 15.86 9.71
CA ASP A 575 6.65 15.47 8.36
C ASP A 575 7.95 16.18 7.98
N VAL A 576 8.99 15.40 7.64
CA VAL A 576 10.33 15.88 7.27
C VAL A 576 10.62 15.43 5.85
N PRO A 577 10.45 16.31 4.84
CA PRO A 577 10.92 16.02 3.50
C PRO A 577 12.45 16.02 3.49
N VAL A 578 13.05 15.03 2.84
CA VAL A 578 14.50 14.87 2.76
C VAL A 578 14.96 14.60 1.32
N SER A 579 16.24 14.80 1.09
CA SER A 579 16.94 14.50 -0.15
C SER A 579 18.17 13.62 0.13
N THR A 580 18.66 12.96 -0.92
CA THR A 580 19.92 12.20 -0.89
C THR A 580 21.14 13.12 -0.89
N LYS A 581 20.97 14.37 -1.34
CA LYS A 581 22.04 15.37 -1.52
C LYS A 581 21.65 16.69 -0.87
N GLN A 582 22.61 17.37 -0.25
CA GLN A 582 22.40 18.71 0.35
C GLN A 582 22.01 19.76 -0.70
N ALA A 583 22.48 19.60 -1.94
CA ALA A 583 22.09 20.45 -3.06
C ALA A 583 20.60 20.32 -3.46
N GLY A 584 19.87 19.36 -2.87
CA GLY A 584 18.49 19.07 -3.22
C GLY A 584 18.35 18.21 -4.48
N GLY A 585 17.12 18.08 -4.95
CA GLY A 585 16.73 17.29 -6.12
C GLY A 585 16.33 15.85 -5.81
N ALA A 586 15.41 15.33 -6.63
CA ALA A 586 14.98 13.95 -6.56
C ALA A 586 15.93 13.01 -7.33
N ASP A 587 16.50 12.04 -6.63
CA ASP A 587 17.19 10.93 -7.27
C ASP A 587 16.19 9.89 -7.79
N PHE A 588 16.63 9.08 -8.75
CA PHE A 588 15.85 7.94 -9.23
C PHE A 588 15.67 6.91 -8.11
N PHE A 589 14.40 6.57 -7.83
CA PHE A 589 13.99 5.51 -6.91
C PHE A 589 14.68 5.55 -5.54
N THR A 590 14.30 6.49 -4.68
CA THR A 590 14.93 6.69 -3.36
C THR A 590 14.28 5.91 -2.22
N HIS A 591 13.26 5.09 -2.50
CA HIS A 591 12.46 4.42 -1.46
C HIS A 591 13.28 3.56 -0.49
N THR A 592 14.38 2.95 -0.92
CA THR A 592 15.26 2.12 -0.07
C THR A 592 16.47 2.87 0.49
N ALA A 593 16.61 4.17 0.20
CA ALA A 593 17.81 4.95 0.49
C ALA A 593 17.81 5.63 1.87
N TYR A 594 16.78 5.44 2.71
CA TYR A 594 16.62 6.18 3.97
C TYR A 594 17.76 6.04 4.98
N TRP A 595 18.54 4.96 4.88
CA TRP A 595 19.70 4.68 5.74
C TRP A 595 20.95 4.36 4.91
N ASP A 596 20.96 4.73 3.63
CA ASP A 596 22.10 4.52 2.74
C ASP A 596 23.14 5.63 2.93
N VAL A 597 24.19 5.30 3.69
CA VAL A 597 25.27 6.23 4.03
C VAL A 597 26.34 6.34 2.94
N ASP A 598 26.36 5.43 1.97
CA ASP A 598 27.43 5.32 0.97
C ASP A 598 27.17 6.21 -0.27
N ARG A 599 26.03 6.91 -0.30
CA ARG A 599 25.59 7.68 -1.47
C ARG A 599 26.32 9.03 -1.58
N GLU A 600 27.09 9.18 -2.65
CA GLU A 600 27.82 10.43 -2.95
C GLU A 600 26.87 11.57 -3.38
N PRO A 601 27.24 12.84 -3.12
CA PRO A 601 28.53 13.30 -2.56
C PRO A 601 28.55 13.42 -1.03
N ASP A 602 27.38 13.51 -0.39
CA ASP A 602 27.29 13.94 1.01
C ASP A 602 27.40 12.80 2.03
N THR A 603 27.17 11.55 1.60
CA THR A 603 27.33 10.33 2.42
C THR A 603 26.64 10.44 3.78
N HIS A 604 27.41 10.48 4.88
CA HIS A 604 26.95 10.58 6.26
C HIS A 604 26.34 11.94 6.65
N ASN A 605 26.57 12.98 5.86
CA ASN A 605 26.01 14.33 6.06
C ASN A 605 24.81 14.59 5.15
N ALA A 606 24.35 13.57 4.42
CA ALA A 606 23.18 13.69 3.58
C ALA A 606 21.93 14.00 4.43
N PRO A 607 21.00 14.85 3.96
CA PRO A 607 19.85 15.30 4.74
C PRO A 607 18.99 14.19 5.33
N HIS A 608 18.78 13.09 4.58
CA HIS A 608 18.02 11.92 5.05
C HIS A 608 18.68 11.20 6.24
N ILE A 609 20.01 11.05 6.25
CA ILE A 609 20.75 10.43 7.36
C ILE A 609 20.73 11.32 8.60
N VAL A 610 20.91 12.63 8.41
CA VAL A 610 20.85 13.60 9.51
C VAL A 610 19.45 13.65 10.12
N ALA A 611 18.39 13.68 9.31
CA ALA A 611 17.02 13.62 9.79
C ALA A 611 16.73 12.31 10.55
N LEU A 612 17.24 11.17 10.08
CA LEU A 612 17.08 9.89 10.76
C LEU A 612 17.77 9.89 12.14
N ARG A 613 18.99 10.44 12.24
CA ARG A 613 19.70 10.61 13.52
C ARG A 613 18.95 11.54 14.46
N ASP A 614 18.50 12.70 13.95
CA ASP A 614 17.78 13.71 14.71
C ASP A 614 16.46 13.14 15.25
N ALA A 615 15.74 12.34 14.46
CA ALA A 615 14.46 11.73 14.82
C ALA A 615 14.57 10.62 15.87
N VAL A 616 15.63 9.79 15.80
CA VAL A 616 15.86 8.70 16.76
C VAL A 616 16.44 9.23 18.09
N ASP A 617 17.31 10.25 18.03
CA ASP A 617 17.89 10.95 19.19
C ASP A 617 18.36 10.00 20.31
N LEU A 618 19.33 9.14 19.99
CA LEU A 618 19.84 8.12 20.94
C LEU A 618 20.40 8.73 22.22
N ALA A 619 20.97 9.94 22.14
CA ALA A 619 21.58 10.64 23.26
C ALA A 619 20.59 11.45 24.11
N GLU A 620 19.33 11.58 23.67
CA GLU A 620 18.35 12.50 24.26
C GLU A 620 18.87 13.94 24.35
N SER A 621 19.49 14.38 23.26
CA SER A 621 20.06 15.71 23.09
C SER A 621 19.00 16.80 22.92
N GLY A 622 17.76 16.41 22.58
CA GLY A 622 16.68 17.32 22.18
C GLY A 622 16.56 17.50 20.67
N SER A 623 17.38 16.80 19.87
CA SER A 623 17.29 16.82 18.40
C SER A 623 15.92 16.38 17.89
N ALA A 624 15.28 15.42 18.57
CA ALA A 624 13.94 14.95 18.23
C ALA A 624 12.85 16.03 18.42
N ILE A 625 13.13 17.10 19.18
CA ILE A 625 12.25 18.25 19.32
C ILE A 625 12.64 19.32 18.28
N ALA A 626 13.93 19.58 18.13
CA ALA A 626 14.45 20.55 17.14
C ALA A 626 14.11 20.19 15.69
N ILE A 627 13.86 18.92 15.39
CA ILE A 627 13.48 18.46 14.04
C ILE A 627 12.18 19.10 13.51
N ILE A 628 11.33 19.65 14.39
CA ILE A 628 10.15 20.45 13.98
C ILE A 628 10.59 21.60 13.06
N ASP A 629 11.68 22.29 13.41
CA ASP A 629 12.14 23.47 12.69
C ASP A 629 12.58 23.07 11.25
N ARG A 630 13.10 21.86 11.05
CA ARG A 630 13.38 21.31 9.70
C ARG A 630 12.10 21.04 8.91
N GLY A 631 11.08 20.47 9.56
CA GLY A 631 9.81 20.15 8.91
C GLY A 631 9.06 21.40 8.45
N GLU A 632 8.97 22.43 9.29
CA GLU A 632 8.28 23.69 8.97
C GLU A 632 9.00 24.48 7.88
N ASN A 633 10.33 24.63 7.97
CA ASN A 633 11.10 25.37 6.96
C ASN A 633 10.97 24.78 5.54
N ALA A 634 10.69 23.48 5.44
CA ALA A 634 10.49 22.83 4.15
C ALA A 634 9.06 23.04 3.59
N LEU A 635 8.06 23.25 4.44
CA LEU A 635 6.70 23.58 4.02
C LEU A 635 6.59 25.01 3.48
N ASP A 636 7.35 25.94 4.05
CA ASP A 636 7.40 27.34 3.60
C ASP A 636 8.14 27.52 2.26
N GLY A 637 9.07 26.61 1.92
CA GLY A 637 9.80 26.62 0.65
C GLY A 637 8.99 26.18 -0.57
N ASP A 638 7.93 25.39 -0.38
CA ASP A 638 7.03 24.89 -1.44
C ASP A 638 5.84 25.84 -1.73
N ALA A 639 5.71 26.94 -0.98
CA ALA A 639 4.68 27.95 -1.15
C ALA A 639 5.10 29.15 -2.04
N GLY A 640 6.29 29.07 -2.67
CA GLY A 640 6.90 30.11 -3.51
C GLY A 640 6.65 29.94 -5.01
#